data_AF-A0A975IXL6-F1
#
_entry.id   AF-A0A975IXL6-F1
#
_cell.length_a   1.000
_cell.length_b   1.000
_cell.length_c   1.000
_cell.angle_alpha   90.00
_cell.angle_beta   90.00
_cell.angle_gamma   90.00
#
_symmetry.space_group_name_H-M   'P 1'
#
loop_
_entity.id
_entity.type
_entity.pdbx_description
1 polymer ?
#
loop_
_entity_poly.entity_id
_entity_poly.type
_entity_poly.pdbx_seq_one_letter_code
_entity_poly.pdbx_strand_id
1 'polypeptide(L)'
;MRFVSRLAFAAVTIGSLVTVHAEPSLEGGGRTQVIAGLDGFPFKGTSGRLILAGEKTFALAADKQGRIPAAGGFYHDDASKGRMIVFAHDGMPTDGKLLANAAAWVAGKERKAVVLSDDPSWTDRLQKAGFKTQVASSPTSLAGASLILVHGAKHLDAAPWQKAIADHLEHGGGVIVAATTWAQDENELSQLSKLTGSAGIYPAGGDSFEIENPMALDEPSALLSISKAAAAIADPKLSAGDRKLACRTLEGAIPLPQHPPALDKLLAELATKYGHLAPTVAKPYRMGRDPLSDLRLAAEIEEMKHLPVDKLFVHPSAAAFPGAGPAGTRVSRELSFPASSPAAEAFVNEAGHGTWRETGLYAEAGQAITVRIPAALAGKGLKVVIGLHEDELWRSENAEKELLRFPSICRTFDLDKPETKIGSPFGGLIRFLVDPGVNLGEAKVRVEGAVEAPVYVLGKTTPAEWSKERAKPGEWGYLATPRVTLYVQREALVAVNDPAPYAKHWDEVMRLADEWLGYAKWRLRPDCAVQDAQVGGGLHHSGYPLMLGPGDGDHLIVKADLVANGDWGIYHELGHGFQSCFHDQYTLATHAEVDVNLMPGIVYSYLHHRTAWDGPTHDTYDGPSRMKGMKEFLELPEAERSWESACEGVAAYDFQFGLAEAFGWQVWKDALSRLMGFLQKPASDTELASLNDGDKEQQKRDRLFVCLCAASKSNLTPWFNRYGLGKGNFPLGSKALAIAAKFPEWSGNRPISGIQGPPSIGANDTATYKAIDPDPGQIFEWDIVSGNPDQSFSIDKRSGELKTLKKPAAPATLLIRVQDCGVPRTEKTMQVTVKP
;
A
#
# COMPACT_ATOMS: atom_id res chain seq x y z
N MET A 1 42.49 63.51 -10.91
CA MET A 1 43.78 63.68 -10.21
C MET A 1 44.46 62.32 -10.13
N ARG A 2 45.55 62.16 -10.89
CA ARG A 2 46.76 61.31 -10.70
C ARG A 2 46.62 59.86 -10.14
N PHE A 3 46.86 58.82 -10.96
CA PHE A 3 48.14 58.17 -11.38
C PHE A 3 48.53 56.99 -10.43
N VAL A 4 48.34 55.71 -10.83
CA VAL A 4 49.30 54.77 -11.48
C VAL A 4 50.22 54.04 -10.49
N SER A 5 50.13 52.70 -10.41
CA SER A 5 51.19 51.78 -10.91
C SER A 5 50.91 50.30 -10.58
N ARG A 6 51.12 49.47 -11.60
CA ARG A 6 51.04 48.01 -11.68
C ARG A 6 52.10 47.31 -10.80
N LEU A 7 51.79 46.09 -10.35
CA LEU A 7 52.76 45.00 -10.37
C LEU A 7 52.05 43.67 -10.66
N ALA A 8 52.51 43.04 -11.74
CA ALA A 8 52.07 41.75 -12.24
C ALA A 8 52.61 40.62 -11.34
N PHE A 9 51.81 39.57 -11.14
CA PHE A 9 52.32 38.24 -10.83
C PHE A 9 51.61 37.20 -11.69
N ALA A 10 52.43 36.56 -12.52
CA ALA A 10 52.28 35.33 -13.30
C ALA A 10 50.87 34.72 -13.43
N ALA A 11 50.27 34.88 -14.61
CA ALA A 11 49.34 33.90 -15.15
C ALA A 11 50.13 32.62 -15.49
N VAL A 12 50.06 31.62 -14.61
CA VAL A 12 50.35 30.23 -15.00
C VAL A 12 49.05 29.69 -15.58
N THR A 13 48.90 29.87 -16.88
CA THR A 13 47.84 29.27 -17.67
C THR A 13 48.13 27.77 -17.78
N ILE A 14 47.65 26.96 -16.82
CA ILE A 14 47.39 25.53 -17.06
C ILE A 14 45.90 25.42 -17.37
N GLY A 15 45.54 25.94 -18.54
CA GLY A 15 44.25 25.66 -19.15
C GLY A 15 44.35 24.31 -19.83
N SER A 16 44.20 23.23 -19.09
CA SER A 16 43.84 21.94 -19.67
C SER A 16 42.37 22.07 -20.09
N LEU A 17 42.13 22.51 -21.33
CA LEU A 17 40.87 22.23 -22.00
C LEU A 17 40.71 20.71 -22.01
N VAL A 18 39.86 20.17 -21.14
CA VAL A 18 39.28 18.85 -21.37
C VAL A 18 38.26 19.05 -22.48
N THR A 19 38.73 19.01 -23.73
CA THR A 19 37.89 18.62 -24.85
C THR A 19 37.29 17.27 -24.49
N VAL A 20 35.97 17.18 -24.36
CA VAL A 20 35.23 15.92 -24.45
C VAL A 20 35.35 15.45 -25.91
N HIS A 21 36.54 15.01 -26.27
CA HIS A 21 36.80 14.09 -27.35
C HIS A 21 37.19 12.81 -26.67
N ALA A 22 36.54 11.73 -27.07
CA ALA A 22 36.81 10.39 -26.59
C ALA A 22 38.30 10.08 -26.75
N GLU A 23 39.08 10.25 -25.67
CA GLU A 23 40.31 9.49 -25.53
C GLU A 23 39.87 8.03 -25.33
N PRO A 24 40.34 7.09 -26.16
CA PRO A 24 40.10 5.67 -25.94
C PRO A 24 40.93 5.28 -24.72
N SER A 25 40.34 5.51 -23.54
CA SER A 25 40.85 5.04 -22.27
C SER A 25 40.81 3.50 -22.29
N LEU A 26 41.41 2.86 -21.29
CA LEU A 26 41.52 1.40 -21.12
C LEU A 26 40.18 0.61 -21.13
N GLU A 27 39.05 1.28 -21.40
CA GLU A 27 37.68 0.82 -21.66
C GLU A 27 37.49 0.02 -22.98
N GLY A 28 38.38 0.13 -23.97
CA GLY A 28 38.09 -0.33 -25.35
C GLY A 28 38.02 -1.84 -25.63
N GLY A 29 38.33 -2.72 -24.66
CA GLY A 29 38.42 -4.17 -24.89
C GLY A 29 37.24 -4.99 -24.38
N GLY A 30 36.80 -4.74 -23.15
CA GLY A 30 35.87 -5.64 -22.45
C GLY A 30 34.49 -5.69 -23.10
N ARG A 31 33.85 -4.52 -23.21
CA ARG A 31 32.55 -4.40 -23.90
C ARG A 31 32.61 -4.96 -25.31
N THR A 32 33.58 -4.49 -26.11
CA THR A 32 33.80 -4.90 -27.50
C THR A 32 33.92 -6.41 -27.65
N GLN A 33 34.64 -7.09 -26.75
CA GLN A 33 34.79 -8.55 -26.77
C GLN A 33 33.48 -9.26 -26.39
N VAL A 34 32.76 -8.77 -25.39
CA VAL A 34 31.53 -9.40 -24.89
C VAL A 34 30.39 -9.29 -25.91
N ILE A 35 30.23 -8.13 -26.55
CA ILE A 35 29.15 -7.90 -27.52
C ILE A 35 29.52 -8.29 -28.95
N ALA A 36 30.74 -8.80 -29.17
CA ALA A 36 31.28 -9.07 -30.50
C ALA A 36 30.33 -9.94 -31.34
N GLY A 37 29.88 -9.37 -32.47
CA GLY A 37 29.03 -10.03 -33.45
C GLY A 37 27.59 -10.28 -32.99
N LEU A 38 27.10 -9.55 -31.99
CA LEU A 38 25.68 -9.46 -31.69
C LEU A 38 25.06 -8.33 -32.53
N ASP A 39 23.87 -8.56 -33.07
CA ASP A 39 23.12 -7.53 -33.83
C ASP A 39 22.33 -6.58 -32.91
N GLY A 40 22.10 -7.01 -31.67
CA GLY A 40 21.42 -6.28 -30.60
C GLY A 40 21.58 -7.04 -29.29
N PHE A 41 21.24 -6.41 -28.16
CA PHE A 41 21.24 -7.08 -26.87
C PHE A 41 20.09 -8.11 -26.84
N PRO A 42 20.39 -9.42 -26.75
CA PRO A 42 19.45 -10.48 -27.09
C PRO A 42 18.60 -10.91 -25.89
N PHE A 43 17.71 -10.01 -25.46
CA PHE A 43 16.73 -10.29 -24.42
C PHE A 43 15.41 -9.59 -24.74
N LYS A 44 14.31 -10.27 -24.41
CA LYS A 44 12.97 -9.70 -24.46
C LYS A 44 12.24 -10.01 -23.15
N GLY A 45 11.72 -8.97 -22.51
CA GLY A 45 11.00 -9.05 -21.24
C GLY A 45 11.49 -8.01 -20.24
N THR A 46 11.06 -8.16 -18.99
CA THR A 46 11.39 -7.25 -17.89
C THR A 46 12.81 -7.49 -17.38
N SER A 47 13.65 -6.47 -17.36
CA SER A 47 15.00 -6.50 -16.78
C SER A 47 15.07 -5.58 -15.57
N GLY A 48 15.93 -5.90 -14.59
CA GLY A 48 16.26 -4.92 -13.57
C GLY A 48 17.38 -3.97 -14.01
N ARG A 49 17.64 -2.95 -13.21
CA ARG A 49 18.66 -1.93 -13.50
C ARG A 49 19.96 -2.16 -12.71
N LEU A 50 21.10 -1.96 -13.38
CA LEU A 50 22.43 -1.93 -12.75
C LEU A 50 22.96 -0.49 -12.63
N ILE A 51 23.72 -0.25 -11.57
CA ILE A 51 24.40 1.00 -11.22
C ILE A 51 25.91 0.78 -11.29
N LEU A 52 26.63 1.69 -11.94
CA LEU A 52 28.07 1.61 -12.17
C LEU A 52 28.84 2.57 -11.25
N ALA A 53 29.35 2.04 -10.15
CA ALA A 53 30.13 2.78 -9.15
C ALA A 53 31.64 2.64 -9.32
N GLY A 54 32.12 1.57 -9.95
CA GLY A 54 33.55 1.35 -10.18
C GLY A 54 34.07 2.13 -11.38
N GLU A 55 35.30 2.63 -11.29
CA GLU A 55 35.98 3.39 -12.35
C GLU A 55 36.34 2.51 -13.57
N LYS A 56 36.45 1.19 -13.38
CA LYS A 56 36.75 0.23 -14.46
C LYS A 56 35.56 -0.63 -14.85
N THR A 57 34.35 -0.13 -14.59
CA THR A 57 33.11 -0.78 -15.03
C THR A 57 32.67 -0.28 -16.39
N PHE A 58 31.88 -1.09 -17.10
CA PHE A 58 31.30 -0.75 -18.39
C PHE A 58 29.92 -1.38 -18.57
N ALA A 59 28.99 -0.63 -19.16
CA ALA A 59 27.69 -1.16 -19.57
C ALA A 59 27.85 -1.99 -20.86
N LEU A 60 27.18 -3.14 -20.94
CA LEU A 60 27.10 -3.90 -22.19
C LEU A 60 26.10 -3.25 -23.15
N ALA A 61 24.95 -2.85 -22.61
CA ALA A 61 23.90 -2.12 -23.30
C ALA A 61 23.27 -1.11 -22.32
N ALA A 62 22.60 -0.10 -22.85
CA ALA A 62 21.78 0.82 -22.08
C ALA A 62 20.63 1.33 -22.94
N ASP A 63 19.46 1.52 -22.33
CA ASP A 63 18.34 2.10 -23.05
C ASP A 63 18.49 3.63 -23.18
N LYS A 64 17.54 4.28 -23.86
CA LYS A 64 17.54 5.75 -24.05
C LYS A 64 17.42 6.54 -22.73
N GLN A 65 17.01 5.90 -21.64
CA GLN A 65 16.90 6.51 -20.32
C GLN A 65 18.17 6.32 -19.48
N GLY A 66 19.08 5.43 -19.91
CA GLY A 66 20.31 5.08 -19.22
C GLY A 66 20.19 3.87 -18.30
N ARG A 67 19.16 3.03 -18.47
CA ARG A 67 18.95 1.82 -17.68
C ARG A 67 19.79 0.68 -18.25
N ILE A 68 20.59 0.04 -17.40
CA ILE A 68 21.63 -0.92 -17.78
C ILE A 68 21.20 -2.33 -17.38
N PRO A 69 20.87 -3.23 -18.33
CA PRO A 69 20.46 -4.61 -18.02
C PRO A 69 21.66 -5.52 -17.72
N ALA A 70 22.86 -5.14 -18.19
CA ALA A 70 24.06 -5.94 -18.01
C ALA A 70 25.34 -5.09 -18.05
N ALA A 71 26.29 -5.42 -17.20
CA ALA A 71 27.54 -4.67 -17.04
C ALA A 71 28.72 -5.61 -16.74
N GLY A 72 29.92 -5.15 -17.07
CA GLY A 72 31.18 -5.82 -16.77
C GLY A 72 32.10 -4.93 -15.93
N GLY A 73 32.99 -5.56 -15.16
CA GLY A 73 33.92 -4.86 -14.27
C GLY A 73 35.04 -5.76 -13.76
N PHE A 74 35.90 -5.17 -12.94
CA PHE A 74 37.04 -5.84 -12.32
C PHE A 74 36.92 -5.82 -10.81
N TYR A 75 37.37 -6.88 -10.15
CA TYR A 75 37.35 -6.97 -8.69
C TYR A 75 38.18 -5.83 -8.08
N HIS A 76 37.54 -5.02 -7.23
CA HIS A 76 38.05 -3.80 -6.61
C HIS A 76 38.68 -2.79 -7.59
N ASP A 77 38.08 -2.66 -8.79
CA ASP A 77 38.61 -1.81 -9.87
C ASP A 77 40.09 -2.10 -10.23
N ASP A 78 40.54 -3.35 -10.04
CA ASP A 78 41.91 -3.78 -10.31
C ASP A 78 41.95 -4.76 -11.49
N ALA A 79 42.52 -4.30 -12.61
CA ALA A 79 42.62 -5.09 -13.84
C ALA A 79 43.57 -6.30 -13.73
N SER A 80 44.38 -6.36 -12.66
CA SER A 80 45.22 -7.52 -12.34
C SER A 80 44.46 -8.64 -11.62
N LYS A 81 43.26 -8.35 -11.12
CA LYS A 81 42.39 -9.30 -10.40
C LYS A 81 41.31 -9.87 -11.31
N GLY A 82 40.35 -10.57 -10.69
CA GLY A 82 39.24 -11.24 -11.34
C GLY A 82 38.28 -10.29 -12.05
N ARG A 83 37.51 -10.86 -12.97
CA ARG A 83 36.56 -10.14 -13.82
C ARG A 83 35.14 -10.60 -13.53
N MET A 84 34.19 -9.69 -13.62
CA MET A 84 32.79 -9.99 -13.39
C MET A 84 31.92 -9.46 -14.52
N ILE A 85 30.93 -10.25 -14.95
CA ILE A 85 29.78 -9.76 -15.70
C ILE A 85 28.52 -10.04 -14.88
N VAL A 86 27.65 -9.03 -14.79
CA VAL A 86 26.38 -9.10 -14.09
C VAL A 86 25.26 -8.88 -15.09
N PHE A 87 24.26 -9.76 -15.08
CA PHE A 87 23.01 -9.65 -15.81
C PHE A 87 21.87 -9.48 -14.81
N ALA A 88 21.06 -8.44 -15.01
CA ALA A 88 19.98 -8.05 -14.11
C ALA A 88 18.68 -8.86 -14.27
N HIS A 89 18.77 -9.99 -14.97
CA HIS A 89 17.72 -10.99 -15.09
C HIS A 89 18.34 -12.39 -15.20
N ASP A 90 17.75 -13.39 -14.55
CA ASP A 90 18.26 -14.78 -14.53
C ASP A 90 18.13 -15.49 -15.89
N GLY A 91 17.09 -15.16 -16.67
CA GLY A 91 16.96 -15.52 -18.09
C GLY A 91 18.02 -14.93 -19.02
N MET A 92 18.92 -14.06 -18.55
CA MET A 92 20.10 -13.60 -19.28
C MET A 92 21.36 -14.28 -18.73
N PRO A 93 22.37 -14.65 -19.54
CA PRO A 93 22.42 -14.58 -21.00
C PRO A 93 22.01 -15.91 -21.66
N THR A 94 20.86 -15.96 -22.33
CA THR A 94 20.32 -17.16 -23.03
C THR A 94 20.78 -17.31 -24.48
N ASP A 95 21.25 -16.25 -25.12
CA ASP A 95 21.56 -16.16 -26.58
C ASP A 95 22.73 -17.03 -27.09
N GLY A 96 23.42 -17.78 -26.24
CA GLY A 96 24.54 -18.65 -26.64
C GLY A 96 25.80 -17.87 -27.01
N LYS A 97 25.74 -16.90 -27.93
CA LYS A 97 26.87 -16.07 -28.33
C LYS A 97 27.23 -15.04 -27.26
N LEU A 98 26.23 -14.34 -26.70
CA LEU A 98 26.46 -13.45 -25.56
C LEU A 98 27.07 -14.20 -24.36
N LEU A 99 26.51 -15.37 -24.01
CA LEU A 99 27.06 -16.21 -22.94
C LEU A 99 28.50 -16.66 -23.24
N ALA A 100 28.78 -17.11 -24.47
CA ALA A 100 30.10 -17.57 -24.85
C ALA A 100 31.15 -16.46 -24.79
N ASN A 101 30.82 -15.26 -25.31
CA ASN A 101 31.70 -14.11 -25.26
C ASN A 101 31.94 -13.62 -23.82
N ALA A 102 30.86 -13.53 -23.03
CA ALA A 102 30.93 -13.18 -21.61
C ALA A 102 31.83 -14.17 -20.85
N ALA A 103 31.58 -15.46 -21.01
CA ALA A 103 32.34 -16.53 -20.37
C ALA A 103 33.82 -16.52 -20.78
N ALA A 104 34.11 -16.31 -22.06
CA ALA A 104 35.47 -16.20 -22.56
C ALA A 104 36.21 -14.98 -21.99
N TRP A 105 35.53 -13.83 -21.88
CA TRP A 105 36.11 -12.60 -21.36
C TRP A 105 36.47 -12.73 -19.87
N VAL A 106 35.57 -13.28 -19.05
CA VAL A 106 35.82 -13.42 -17.61
C VAL A 106 36.82 -14.54 -17.29
N ALA A 107 36.81 -15.65 -18.04
CA ALA A 107 37.65 -16.82 -17.74
C ALA A 107 39.12 -16.68 -18.22
N GLY A 108 39.40 -15.71 -19.09
CA GLY A 108 40.72 -15.55 -19.69
C GLY A 108 41.05 -16.69 -20.65
N LYS A 109 42.15 -17.43 -20.41
CA LYS A 109 42.62 -18.52 -21.29
C LYS A 109 42.09 -19.90 -20.91
N GLU A 110 41.82 -20.12 -19.63
CA GLU A 110 41.35 -21.40 -19.11
C GLU A 110 39.87 -21.61 -19.43
N ARG A 111 39.44 -22.88 -19.49
CA ARG A 111 38.07 -23.27 -19.92
C ARG A 111 37.45 -24.28 -18.96
N LYS A 112 37.48 -23.98 -17.66
CA LYS A 112 36.79 -24.73 -16.60
C LYS A 112 35.75 -23.85 -15.93
N ALA A 113 34.49 -24.26 -15.97
CA ALA A 113 33.39 -23.52 -15.38
C ALA A 113 32.73 -24.32 -14.26
N VAL A 114 32.34 -23.63 -13.20
CA VAL A 114 31.54 -24.17 -12.10
C VAL A 114 30.21 -23.43 -12.09
N VAL A 115 29.11 -24.17 -12.05
CA VAL A 115 27.74 -23.63 -12.11
C VAL A 115 27.08 -23.77 -10.75
N LEU A 116 26.62 -22.64 -10.21
CA LEU A 116 25.80 -22.54 -9.01
C LEU A 116 24.37 -22.17 -9.45
N SER A 117 23.54 -23.19 -9.69
CA SER A 117 22.20 -23.05 -10.28
C SER A 117 21.34 -24.27 -9.95
N ASP A 118 20.03 -24.06 -9.75
CA ASP A 118 19.03 -25.12 -9.72
C ASP A 118 18.58 -25.58 -11.12
N ASP A 119 18.92 -24.84 -12.18
CA ASP A 119 18.66 -25.24 -13.56
C ASP A 119 19.89 -25.96 -14.13
N PRO A 120 19.83 -27.29 -14.33
CA PRO A 120 20.95 -28.06 -14.87
C PRO A 120 21.26 -27.70 -16.32
N SER A 121 20.37 -27.03 -17.06
CA SER A 121 20.60 -26.65 -18.46
C SER A 121 21.78 -25.68 -18.64
N TRP A 122 22.20 -24.98 -17.58
CA TRP A 122 23.33 -24.06 -17.62
C TRP A 122 24.68 -24.75 -17.87
N THR A 123 24.85 -26.01 -17.45
CA THR A 123 26.07 -26.75 -17.80
C THR A 123 26.14 -27.00 -19.30
N ASP A 124 25.03 -27.40 -19.92
CA ASP A 124 24.99 -27.67 -21.36
C ASP A 124 25.25 -26.42 -22.19
N ARG A 125 24.73 -25.27 -21.74
CA ARG A 125 24.98 -23.96 -22.38
C ARG A 125 26.45 -23.57 -22.34
N LEU A 126 27.12 -23.74 -21.19
CA LEU A 126 28.54 -23.46 -21.05
C LEU A 126 29.43 -24.47 -21.78
N GLN A 127 29.02 -25.74 -21.86
CA GLN A 127 29.69 -26.74 -22.70
C GLN A 127 29.64 -26.37 -24.18
N LYS A 128 28.49 -25.92 -24.67
CA LYS A 128 28.34 -25.37 -26.03
C LYS A 128 29.22 -24.14 -26.26
N ALA A 129 29.49 -23.36 -25.21
CA ALA A 129 30.46 -22.26 -25.21
C ALA A 129 31.93 -22.71 -25.07
N GLY A 130 32.21 -24.02 -25.05
CA GLY A 130 33.56 -24.58 -25.04
C GLY A 130 34.18 -24.78 -23.65
N PHE A 131 33.38 -24.79 -22.58
CA PHE A 131 33.86 -25.00 -21.22
C PHE A 131 33.67 -26.45 -20.76
N LYS A 132 34.63 -26.95 -19.97
CA LYS A 132 34.40 -28.11 -19.11
C LYS A 132 33.63 -27.64 -17.89
N THR A 133 32.46 -28.22 -17.63
CA THR A 133 31.54 -27.74 -16.60
C THR A 133 31.40 -28.73 -15.44
N GLN A 134 31.23 -28.21 -14.24
CA GLN A 134 30.76 -28.97 -13.08
C GLN A 134 29.70 -28.18 -12.32
N VAL A 135 28.75 -28.87 -11.69
CA VAL A 135 27.78 -28.24 -10.78
C VAL A 135 28.43 -28.12 -9.40
N ALA A 136 28.26 -26.97 -8.76
CA ALA A 136 28.74 -26.74 -7.41
C ALA A 136 27.87 -27.51 -6.40
N SER A 137 28.51 -28.32 -5.56
CA SER A 137 27.85 -29.04 -4.45
C SER A 137 28.25 -28.51 -3.08
N SER A 138 29.38 -27.80 -2.99
CA SER A 138 29.84 -27.10 -1.80
C SER A 138 30.82 -25.98 -2.19
N PRO A 139 31.16 -25.03 -1.28
CA PRO A 139 32.12 -23.96 -1.57
C PRO A 139 33.49 -24.46 -2.05
N THR A 140 33.93 -25.64 -1.62
CA THR A 140 35.19 -26.24 -2.06
C THR A 140 35.17 -26.69 -3.52
N SER A 141 33.98 -26.93 -4.08
CA SER A 141 33.80 -27.29 -5.50
C SER A 141 34.17 -26.15 -6.46
N LEU A 142 34.40 -24.93 -5.96
CA LEU A 142 34.84 -23.80 -6.78
C LEU A 142 36.35 -23.85 -7.12
N ALA A 143 37.12 -24.68 -6.41
CA ALA A 143 38.57 -24.72 -6.54
C ALA A 143 39.03 -25.12 -7.97
N GLY A 144 39.97 -24.37 -8.52
CA GLY A 144 40.55 -24.64 -9.84
C GLY A 144 39.63 -24.31 -11.02
N ALA A 145 38.48 -23.67 -10.77
CA ALA A 145 37.65 -23.08 -11.81
C ALA A 145 38.36 -21.87 -12.44
N SER A 146 38.09 -21.59 -13.70
CA SER A 146 38.39 -20.30 -14.33
C SER A 146 37.16 -19.39 -14.38
N LEU A 147 35.96 -19.97 -14.32
CA LEU A 147 34.67 -19.30 -14.37
C LEU A 147 33.76 -19.88 -13.29
N ILE A 148 33.09 -19.02 -12.53
CA ILE A 148 31.94 -19.37 -11.69
C ILE A 148 30.70 -18.68 -12.26
N LEU A 149 29.66 -19.43 -12.61
CA LEU A 149 28.35 -18.90 -12.98
C LEU A 149 27.40 -19.01 -11.79
N VAL A 150 26.87 -17.88 -11.34
CA VAL A 150 25.86 -17.77 -10.28
C VAL A 150 24.51 -17.44 -10.94
N HIS A 151 23.53 -18.32 -10.79
CA HIS A 151 22.19 -18.16 -11.34
C HIS A 151 21.16 -18.06 -10.20
N GLY A 152 20.59 -16.87 -10.03
CA GLY A 152 19.74 -16.50 -8.88
C GLY A 152 20.54 -16.11 -7.63
N ALA A 153 19.94 -15.30 -6.74
CA ALA A 153 20.63 -14.81 -5.54
C ALA A 153 20.55 -15.78 -4.35
N LYS A 154 19.54 -16.65 -4.28
CA LYS A 154 19.34 -17.62 -3.18
C LYS A 154 20.55 -18.49 -2.83
N HIS A 155 21.45 -18.75 -3.77
CA HIS A 155 22.65 -19.57 -3.53
C HIS A 155 23.77 -18.81 -2.78
N LEU A 156 23.62 -17.48 -2.61
CA LEU A 156 24.61 -16.60 -1.97
C LEU A 156 24.36 -16.39 -0.47
N ASP A 157 23.29 -16.96 0.09
CA ASP A 157 22.86 -16.72 1.48
C ASP A 157 23.86 -17.25 2.54
N ALA A 158 24.74 -18.19 2.17
CA ALA A 158 25.75 -18.70 3.10
C ALA A 158 27.10 -17.97 2.97
N ALA A 159 27.59 -17.41 4.08
CA ALA A 159 28.90 -16.74 4.17
C ALA A 159 30.09 -17.51 3.54
N PRO A 160 30.17 -18.86 3.61
CA PRO A 160 31.21 -19.62 2.92
C PRO A 160 31.21 -19.48 1.38
N TRP A 161 30.05 -19.36 0.74
CA TRP A 161 29.94 -19.15 -0.72
C TRP A 161 30.48 -17.79 -1.11
N GLN A 162 30.04 -16.74 -0.41
CA GLN A 162 30.54 -15.37 -0.58
C GLN A 162 32.07 -15.32 -0.47
N LYS A 163 32.63 -15.94 0.55
CA LYS A 163 34.09 -15.99 0.75
C LYS A 163 34.80 -16.72 -0.39
N ALA A 164 34.33 -17.90 -0.78
CA ALA A 164 34.98 -18.69 -1.83
C ALA A 164 34.96 -17.99 -3.19
N ILE A 165 33.86 -17.29 -3.52
CA ILE A 165 33.77 -16.49 -4.76
C ILE A 165 34.69 -15.26 -4.68
N ALA A 166 34.75 -14.58 -3.54
CA ALA A 166 35.67 -13.47 -3.33
C ALA A 166 37.15 -13.90 -3.46
N ASP A 167 37.52 -15.03 -2.86
CA ASP A 167 38.87 -15.60 -2.99
C ASP A 167 39.18 -15.96 -4.45
N HIS A 168 38.22 -16.50 -5.20
CA HIS A 168 38.36 -16.78 -6.64
C HIS A 168 38.63 -15.51 -7.45
N LEU A 169 37.88 -14.44 -7.19
CA LEU A 169 38.08 -13.13 -7.83
C LEU A 169 39.42 -12.50 -7.44
N GLU A 170 39.85 -12.59 -6.18
CA GLU A 170 41.14 -12.06 -5.72
C GLU A 170 42.32 -12.71 -6.47
N HIS A 171 42.22 -13.99 -6.82
CA HIS A 171 43.24 -14.74 -7.56
C HIS A 171 43.08 -14.71 -9.09
N GLY A 172 42.30 -13.76 -9.63
CA GLY A 172 42.18 -13.56 -11.09
C GLY A 172 41.11 -14.41 -11.78
N GLY A 173 40.27 -15.12 -11.03
CA GLY A 173 39.16 -15.91 -11.54
C GLY A 173 38.00 -15.07 -12.08
N GLY A 174 37.24 -15.63 -13.02
CA GLY A 174 36.06 -14.98 -13.62
C GLY A 174 34.75 -15.36 -12.96
N VAL A 175 33.80 -14.42 -12.88
CA VAL A 175 32.43 -14.65 -12.38
C VAL A 175 31.39 -14.10 -13.36
N ILE A 176 30.34 -14.88 -13.61
CA ILE A 176 29.09 -14.40 -14.23
C ILE A 176 27.98 -14.50 -13.19
N VAL A 177 27.22 -13.42 -13.03
CA VAL A 177 26.03 -13.37 -12.18
C VAL A 177 24.82 -13.11 -13.07
N ALA A 178 23.78 -13.92 -12.92
CA ALA A 178 22.50 -13.77 -13.59
C ALA A 178 21.39 -13.88 -12.55
N ALA A 179 20.72 -12.78 -12.23
CA ALA A 179 19.69 -12.75 -11.19
C ALA A 179 18.60 -11.73 -11.53
N THR A 180 17.35 -12.04 -11.21
CA THR A 180 16.20 -11.14 -11.41
C THR A 180 16.16 -10.10 -10.31
N THR A 181 17.03 -9.11 -10.45
CA THR A 181 17.40 -8.10 -9.43
C THR A 181 16.23 -7.30 -8.85
N TRP A 182 15.14 -7.12 -9.60
CA TRP A 182 13.97 -6.37 -9.16
C TRP A 182 12.99 -7.18 -8.30
N ALA A 183 13.10 -8.52 -8.31
CA ALA A 183 12.19 -9.43 -7.63
C ALA A 183 12.84 -10.19 -6.45
N GLN A 184 13.94 -9.66 -5.90
CA GLN A 184 14.66 -10.28 -4.78
C GLN A 184 14.13 -9.75 -3.44
N ASP A 185 14.15 -10.58 -2.40
CA ASP A 185 13.94 -10.10 -1.04
C ASP A 185 15.14 -9.28 -0.53
N GLU A 186 14.99 -8.60 0.62
CA GLU A 186 16.04 -7.73 1.17
C GLU A 186 17.37 -8.47 1.43
N ASN A 187 17.30 -9.72 1.89
CA ASN A 187 18.50 -10.51 2.18
C ASN A 187 19.18 -10.95 0.89
N GLU A 188 18.43 -11.51 -0.05
CA GLU A 188 18.90 -11.90 -1.38
C GLU A 188 19.56 -10.72 -2.10
N LEU A 189 18.90 -9.56 -2.12
CA LEU A 189 19.43 -8.34 -2.73
C LEU A 189 20.70 -7.85 -2.02
N SER A 190 20.76 -7.95 -0.69
CA SER A 190 21.94 -7.59 0.10
C SER A 190 23.13 -8.49 -0.23
N GLN A 191 22.93 -9.81 -0.31
CA GLN A 191 23.98 -10.76 -0.70
C GLN A 191 24.44 -10.55 -2.14
N LEU A 192 23.50 -10.28 -3.05
CA LEU A 192 23.81 -9.97 -4.45
C LEU A 192 24.65 -8.70 -4.54
N SER A 193 24.22 -7.62 -3.88
CA SER A 193 24.91 -6.33 -3.85
C SER A 193 26.30 -6.42 -3.24
N LYS A 194 26.47 -7.25 -2.20
CA LYS A 194 27.78 -7.52 -1.60
C LYS A 194 28.75 -8.18 -2.59
N LEU A 195 28.27 -9.17 -3.36
CA LEU A 195 29.09 -9.84 -4.35
C LEU A 195 29.39 -8.92 -5.53
N THR A 196 28.37 -8.39 -6.20
CA THR A 196 28.54 -7.62 -7.44
C THR A 196 29.18 -6.25 -7.18
N GLY A 197 28.90 -5.66 -6.02
CA GLY A 197 29.48 -4.39 -5.59
C GLY A 197 31.00 -4.44 -5.43
N SER A 198 31.56 -5.64 -5.18
CA SER A 198 33.01 -5.83 -5.18
C SER A 198 33.67 -5.62 -6.54
N ALA A 199 32.90 -5.63 -7.64
CA ALA A 199 33.35 -5.24 -8.97
C ALA A 199 32.84 -3.85 -9.39
N GLY A 200 32.29 -3.07 -8.44
CA GLY A 200 31.74 -1.75 -8.69
C GLY A 200 30.37 -1.74 -9.39
N ILE A 201 29.65 -2.88 -9.41
CA ILE A 201 28.36 -3.03 -10.09
C ILE A 201 27.28 -3.35 -9.06
N TYR A 202 26.25 -2.50 -8.96
CA TYR A 202 25.19 -2.67 -7.96
C TYR A 202 23.83 -2.86 -8.60
N PRO A 203 23.03 -3.85 -8.17
CA PRO A 203 21.64 -3.96 -8.59
C PRO A 203 20.78 -2.87 -7.91
N ALA A 204 19.95 -2.18 -8.68
CA ALA A 204 18.91 -1.31 -8.16
C ALA A 204 17.67 -2.17 -7.85
N GLY A 205 17.56 -2.66 -6.61
CA GLY A 205 16.44 -3.50 -6.19
C GLY A 205 15.08 -2.80 -6.37
N GLY A 206 14.07 -3.56 -6.80
CA GLY A 206 12.73 -3.06 -7.12
C GLY A 206 12.63 -2.19 -8.38
N ASP A 207 13.73 -1.78 -9.02
CA ASP A 207 13.73 -0.99 -10.26
C ASP A 207 13.76 -1.94 -11.48
N SER A 208 12.69 -1.92 -12.27
CA SER A 208 12.51 -2.79 -13.43
C SER A 208 12.12 -2.02 -14.70
N PHE A 209 12.43 -2.57 -15.87
CA PHE A 209 12.04 -1.98 -17.14
C PHE A 209 11.87 -3.02 -18.24
N GLU A 210 10.93 -2.76 -19.15
CA GLU A 210 10.66 -3.62 -20.30
C GLU A 210 11.68 -3.45 -21.42
N ILE A 211 12.11 -4.59 -21.97
CA ILE A 211 12.90 -4.68 -23.20
C ILE A 211 12.03 -5.40 -24.23
N GLU A 212 11.29 -4.64 -25.04
CA GLU A 212 10.32 -5.20 -26.00
C GLU A 212 10.97 -5.80 -27.25
N ASN A 213 12.11 -5.23 -27.65
CA ASN A 213 12.92 -5.62 -28.80
C ASN A 213 14.39 -5.68 -28.37
N PRO A 214 15.24 -6.46 -29.07
CA PRO A 214 16.67 -6.44 -28.82
C PRO A 214 17.19 -5.01 -28.72
N MET A 215 17.82 -4.68 -27.60
CA MET A 215 18.29 -3.32 -27.34
C MET A 215 19.44 -2.99 -28.30
N ALA A 216 19.48 -1.77 -28.81
CA ALA A 216 20.61 -1.32 -29.62
C ALA A 216 21.91 -1.40 -28.81
N LEU A 217 22.99 -1.83 -29.45
CA LEU A 217 24.33 -1.91 -28.87
C LEU A 217 25.15 -0.66 -29.16
N ASP A 218 24.49 0.50 -29.22
CA ASP A 218 25.15 1.80 -29.33
C ASP A 218 26.15 2.00 -28.18
N GLU A 219 27.18 2.83 -28.39
CA GLU A 219 28.16 3.12 -27.36
C GLU A 219 27.48 3.80 -26.16
N PRO A 220 27.47 3.19 -24.96
CA PRO A 220 26.79 3.76 -23.81
C PRO A 220 27.44 5.08 -23.41
N SER A 221 26.63 6.04 -22.96
CA SER A 221 27.15 7.32 -22.51
C SER A 221 28.10 7.15 -21.33
N ALA A 222 29.22 7.89 -21.35
CA ALA A 222 30.15 7.94 -20.23
C ALA A 222 29.49 8.46 -18.94
N LEU A 223 28.36 9.18 -19.04
CA LEU A 223 27.57 9.68 -17.91
C LEU A 223 26.80 8.58 -17.15
N LEU A 224 26.93 7.32 -17.58
CA LEU A 224 26.45 6.16 -16.82
C LEU A 224 27.40 5.76 -15.68
N SER A 225 28.63 6.28 -15.68
CA SER A 225 29.54 6.19 -14.53
C SER A 225 29.24 7.29 -13.52
N ILE A 226 29.13 6.93 -12.24
CA ILE A 226 28.84 7.87 -11.14
C ILE A 226 29.87 9.01 -11.08
N SER A 227 31.17 8.70 -11.10
CA SER A 227 32.21 9.73 -10.99
C SER A 227 32.22 10.69 -12.19
N LYS A 228 32.01 10.16 -13.40
CA LYS A 228 31.92 10.98 -14.62
C LYS A 228 30.67 11.86 -14.62
N ALA A 229 29.53 11.31 -14.21
CA ALA A 229 28.29 12.06 -14.05
C ALA A 229 28.43 13.19 -13.01
N ALA A 230 29.02 12.90 -11.85
CA ALA A 230 29.24 13.88 -10.80
C ALA A 230 30.13 15.04 -11.26
N ALA A 231 31.22 14.73 -11.97
CA ALA A 231 32.10 15.74 -12.56
C ALA A 231 31.40 16.58 -13.64
N ALA A 232 30.55 15.96 -14.46
CA ALA A 232 29.86 16.64 -15.55
C ALA A 232 28.81 17.65 -15.08
N ILE A 233 28.16 17.43 -13.93
CA ILE A 233 27.11 18.34 -13.42
C ILE A 233 27.65 19.77 -13.19
N ALA A 234 28.92 19.90 -12.84
CA ALA A 234 29.59 21.18 -12.63
C ALA A 234 29.80 21.99 -13.93
N ASP A 235 29.71 21.35 -15.12
CA ASP A 235 29.88 22.03 -16.40
C ASP A 235 28.62 22.82 -16.78
N PRO A 236 28.69 24.17 -16.93
CA PRO A 236 27.57 24.97 -17.38
C PRO A 236 27.18 24.71 -18.84
N LYS A 237 28.04 24.07 -19.65
CA LYS A 237 27.78 23.76 -21.07
C LYS A 237 27.13 22.39 -21.29
N LEU A 238 26.97 21.58 -20.23
CA LEU A 238 26.33 20.26 -20.33
C LEU A 238 24.91 20.40 -20.90
N SER A 239 24.59 19.60 -21.94
CA SER A 239 23.29 19.65 -22.59
C SER A 239 22.16 19.27 -21.60
N ALA A 240 20.93 19.70 -21.87
CA ALA A 240 19.79 19.36 -21.00
C ALA A 240 19.56 17.83 -20.91
N GLY A 241 19.75 17.12 -22.03
CA GLY A 241 19.62 15.65 -22.07
C GLY A 241 20.71 14.96 -21.27
N ASP A 242 21.96 15.40 -21.42
CA ASP A 242 23.10 14.86 -20.67
C ASP A 242 23.00 15.16 -19.18
N ARG A 243 22.54 16.37 -18.81
CA ARG A 243 22.29 16.72 -17.41
C ARG A 243 21.22 15.83 -16.80
N LYS A 244 20.13 15.57 -17.53
CA LYS A 244 19.08 14.65 -17.08
C LYS A 244 19.61 13.23 -16.89
N LEU A 245 20.43 12.74 -17.82
CA LEU A 245 21.07 11.43 -17.71
C LEU A 245 22.01 11.36 -16.50
N ALA A 246 22.90 12.35 -16.35
CA ALA A 246 23.83 12.42 -15.23
C ALA A 246 23.10 12.44 -13.87
N CYS A 247 22.05 13.24 -13.72
CA CYS A 247 21.27 13.28 -12.48
C CYS A 247 20.62 11.93 -12.19
N ARG A 248 20.00 11.27 -13.17
CA ARG A 248 19.42 9.92 -12.98
C ARG A 248 20.45 8.85 -12.62
N THR A 249 21.66 8.93 -13.19
CA THR A 249 22.77 8.04 -12.81
C THR A 249 23.11 8.22 -11.34
N LEU A 250 23.24 9.47 -10.88
CA LEU A 250 23.57 9.79 -9.50
C LEU A 250 22.42 9.51 -8.53
N GLU A 251 21.17 9.71 -8.95
CA GLU A 251 19.98 9.38 -8.16
C GLU A 251 19.94 7.89 -7.82
N GLY A 252 20.22 7.03 -8.81
CA GLY A 252 20.33 5.60 -8.58
C GLY A 252 21.47 5.20 -7.63
N ALA A 253 22.47 6.07 -7.45
CA ALA A 253 23.61 5.82 -6.58
C ALA A 253 23.37 6.19 -5.11
N ILE A 254 22.30 6.94 -4.80
CA ILE A 254 22.01 7.42 -3.45
C ILE A 254 21.78 6.28 -2.44
N PRO A 255 21.07 5.18 -2.77
CA PRO A 255 20.86 4.09 -1.82
C PRO A 255 22.08 3.18 -1.64
N LEU A 256 23.22 3.48 -2.29
CA LEU A 256 24.39 2.62 -2.21
C LEU A 256 25.00 2.66 -0.80
N PRO A 257 25.48 1.52 -0.28
CA PRO A 257 26.06 1.46 1.06
C PRO A 257 27.34 2.31 1.21
N GLN A 258 28.02 2.56 0.09
CA GLN A 258 29.19 3.42 0.01
C GLN A 258 29.13 4.22 -1.30
N HIS A 259 29.21 5.53 -1.20
CA HIS A 259 29.28 6.39 -2.38
C HIS A 259 30.72 6.50 -2.90
N PRO A 260 30.90 6.64 -4.22
CA PRO A 260 32.15 7.16 -4.76
C PRO A 260 32.44 8.56 -4.20
N PRO A 261 33.69 8.91 -3.86
CA PRO A 261 34.02 10.21 -3.26
C PRO A 261 33.57 11.44 -4.07
N ALA A 262 33.47 11.29 -5.40
CA ALA A 262 32.98 12.34 -6.28
C ALA A 262 31.50 12.68 -6.03
N LEU A 263 30.68 11.67 -5.74
CA LEU A 263 29.26 11.86 -5.41
C LEU A 263 29.12 12.56 -4.05
N ASP A 264 29.81 12.08 -3.01
CA ASP A 264 29.77 12.71 -1.69
C ASP A 264 30.17 14.19 -1.73
N LYS A 265 31.26 14.49 -2.46
CA LYS A 265 31.72 15.86 -2.65
C LYS A 265 30.66 16.72 -3.34
N LEU A 266 30.07 16.22 -4.43
CA LEU A 266 29.02 16.93 -5.16
C LEU A 266 27.80 17.19 -4.26
N LEU A 267 27.31 16.17 -3.55
CA LEU A 267 26.15 16.30 -2.67
C LEU A 267 26.39 17.33 -1.56
N ALA A 268 27.59 17.32 -0.95
CA ALA A 268 27.97 18.32 0.05
C ALA A 268 28.03 19.75 -0.51
N GLU A 269 28.55 19.93 -1.72
CA GLU A 269 28.58 21.23 -2.42
C GLU A 269 27.16 21.72 -2.75
N LEU A 270 26.29 20.81 -3.23
CA LEU A 270 24.89 21.13 -3.54
C LEU A 270 24.10 21.49 -2.28
N ALA A 271 24.26 20.74 -1.19
CA ALA A 271 23.64 21.03 0.10
C ALA A 271 24.07 22.41 0.62
N THR A 272 25.36 22.72 0.57
CA THR A 272 25.90 24.03 0.99
C THR A 272 25.35 25.18 0.13
N LYS A 273 25.24 24.96 -1.19
CA LYS A 273 24.84 26.00 -2.13
C LYS A 273 23.35 26.33 -2.07
N TYR A 274 22.50 25.33 -1.90
CA TYR A 274 21.05 25.49 -2.07
C TYR A 274 20.25 25.30 -0.78
N GLY A 275 20.84 24.71 0.27
CA GLY A 275 20.13 24.34 1.49
C GLY A 275 19.09 23.24 1.26
N HIS A 276 18.32 22.97 2.32
CA HIS A 276 17.31 21.91 2.35
C HIS A 276 16.04 22.28 1.59
N LEU A 277 15.47 21.29 0.90
CA LEU A 277 14.17 21.39 0.25
C LEU A 277 13.05 21.25 1.28
N ALA A 278 12.17 22.25 1.33
CA ALA A 278 11.04 22.29 2.26
C ALA A 278 9.69 22.46 1.53
N PRO A 279 9.20 21.41 0.85
CA PRO A 279 7.86 21.42 0.25
C PRO A 279 6.79 21.61 1.32
N THR A 280 5.78 22.40 0.97
CA THR A 280 4.59 22.67 1.79
C THR A 280 3.36 22.76 0.88
N VAL A 281 2.14 22.66 1.43
CA VAL A 281 0.90 22.86 0.66
C VAL A 281 0.89 24.22 -0.07
N ALA A 282 1.35 25.29 0.60
CA ALA A 282 1.41 26.62 0.03
C ALA A 282 2.57 26.83 -0.97
N LYS A 283 3.60 26.00 -0.89
CA LYS A 283 4.80 26.05 -1.75
C LYS A 283 5.21 24.63 -2.13
N PRO A 284 4.47 23.99 -3.07
CA PRO A 284 4.73 22.62 -3.46
C PRO A 284 6.04 22.51 -4.24
N TYR A 285 6.71 21.36 -4.11
CA TYR A 285 7.85 21.00 -4.96
C TYR A 285 7.38 20.15 -6.14
N ARG A 286 7.73 20.51 -7.37
CA ARG A 286 7.32 19.79 -8.59
C ARG A 286 8.46 18.91 -9.09
N MET A 287 8.31 17.60 -8.93
CA MET A 287 9.25 16.61 -9.46
C MET A 287 9.29 16.64 -10.99
N GLY A 288 10.42 16.25 -11.58
CA GLY A 288 10.60 16.13 -13.03
C GLY A 288 10.95 17.45 -13.75
N ARG A 289 10.82 18.60 -13.06
CA ARG A 289 11.12 19.91 -13.64
C ARG A 289 12.60 20.24 -13.71
N ASP A 290 13.34 19.89 -12.66
CA ASP A 290 14.76 20.15 -12.55
C ASP A 290 15.46 18.90 -12.01
N PRO A 291 16.13 18.12 -12.88
CA PRO A 291 16.83 16.91 -12.48
C PRO A 291 17.87 17.13 -11.38
N LEU A 292 18.46 18.33 -11.28
CA LEU A 292 19.41 18.62 -10.20
C LEU A 292 18.72 18.76 -8.85
N SER A 293 17.51 19.33 -8.83
CA SER A 293 16.70 19.43 -7.61
C SER A 293 16.11 18.08 -7.22
N ASP A 294 15.75 17.23 -8.19
CA ASP A 294 15.28 15.86 -7.91
C ASP A 294 16.40 15.00 -7.29
N LEU A 295 17.61 15.10 -7.82
CA LEU A 295 18.81 14.49 -7.22
C LEU A 295 19.04 14.95 -5.77
N ARG A 296 18.93 16.27 -5.54
CA ARG A 296 19.08 16.83 -4.19
C ARG A 296 18.01 16.31 -3.24
N LEU A 297 16.76 16.26 -3.68
CA LEU A 297 15.65 15.74 -2.89
C LEU A 297 15.88 14.28 -2.50
N ALA A 298 16.27 13.43 -3.46
CA ALA A 298 16.57 12.03 -3.19
C ALA A 298 17.70 11.89 -2.16
N ALA A 299 18.75 12.72 -2.26
CA ALA A 299 19.88 12.68 -1.34
C ALA A 299 19.48 13.13 0.07
N GLU A 300 18.69 14.20 0.18
CA GLU A 300 18.16 14.69 1.46
C GLU A 300 17.23 13.66 2.12
N ILE A 301 16.39 12.94 1.35
CA ILE A 301 15.52 11.88 1.88
C ILE A 301 16.36 10.78 2.54
N GLU A 302 17.38 10.29 1.83
CA GLU A 302 18.26 9.24 2.33
C GLU A 302 19.06 9.69 3.56
N GLU A 303 19.57 10.93 3.53
CA GLU A 303 20.25 11.53 4.67
C GLU A 303 19.33 11.60 5.90
N MET A 304 18.09 12.09 5.74
CA MET A 304 17.16 12.24 6.87
C MET A 304 16.71 10.90 7.46
N LYS A 305 16.62 9.84 6.66
CA LYS A 305 16.34 8.47 7.14
C LYS A 305 17.44 7.99 8.09
N HIS A 306 18.71 8.21 7.73
CA HIS A 306 19.87 7.67 8.44
C HIS A 306 20.63 8.67 9.31
N LEU A 307 20.14 9.91 9.45
CA LEU A 307 20.81 10.99 10.18
C LEU A 307 21.20 10.58 11.62
N PRO A 308 22.51 10.60 11.97
CA PRO A 308 22.96 10.29 13.32
C PRO A 308 22.37 11.24 14.37
N VAL A 309 22.11 10.72 15.58
CA VAL A 309 21.45 11.47 16.67
C VAL A 309 22.25 12.71 17.10
N ASP A 310 23.58 12.65 17.05
CA ASP A 310 24.49 13.76 17.36
C ASP A 310 24.54 14.84 16.27
N LYS A 311 23.95 14.57 15.10
CA LYS A 311 23.83 15.51 13.97
C LYS A 311 22.42 16.04 13.76
N LEU A 312 21.49 15.77 14.69
CA LEU A 312 20.11 16.23 14.58
C LEU A 312 20.02 17.76 14.53
N PHE A 313 19.11 18.25 13.69
CA PHE A 313 18.71 19.64 13.57
C PHE A 313 17.21 19.70 13.32
N VAL A 314 16.61 20.89 13.40
CA VAL A 314 15.21 21.09 13.03
C VAL A 314 15.16 21.28 11.51
N HIS A 315 14.62 20.31 10.79
CA HIS A 315 14.45 20.44 9.34
C HIS A 315 13.47 21.58 9.02
N PRO A 316 13.70 22.40 7.98
CA PRO A 316 12.79 23.51 7.68
C PRO A 316 11.35 23.09 7.39
N SER A 317 11.13 21.88 6.84
CA SER A 317 9.79 21.31 6.65
C SER A 317 9.06 21.00 7.96
N ALA A 318 9.76 20.76 9.06
CA ALA A 318 9.17 20.32 10.33
C ALA A 318 8.09 21.30 10.82
N ALA A 319 8.28 22.59 10.59
CA ALA A 319 7.32 23.62 10.97
C ALA A 319 5.99 23.55 10.20
N ALA A 320 6.04 23.16 8.92
CA ALA A 320 4.85 23.04 8.08
C ALA A 320 4.17 21.68 8.24
N PHE A 321 4.96 20.60 8.27
CA PHE A 321 4.48 19.24 8.49
C PHE A 321 5.63 18.34 8.98
N PRO A 322 5.46 17.55 10.06
CA PRO A 322 4.22 17.30 10.80
C PRO A 322 3.74 18.47 11.67
N GLY A 323 4.52 19.54 11.79
CA GLY A 323 4.25 20.72 12.61
C GLY A 323 5.21 20.79 13.81
N ALA A 324 5.36 21.96 14.40
CA ALA A 324 6.37 22.20 15.45
C ALA A 324 5.86 21.97 16.89
N GLY A 325 4.55 22.06 17.15
CA GLY A 325 4.00 22.08 18.50
C GLY A 325 4.38 23.33 19.30
N PRO A 326 3.64 23.67 20.37
CA PRO A 326 4.16 24.55 21.40
C PRO A 326 5.33 23.88 22.15
N ALA A 327 6.25 24.68 22.68
CA ALA A 327 7.33 24.17 23.51
C ALA A 327 6.79 23.47 24.77
N GLY A 328 7.37 22.32 25.11
CA GLY A 328 6.93 21.48 26.21
C GLY A 328 7.99 21.27 27.29
N THR A 329 7.55 20.88 28.49
CA THR A 329 8.48 20.32 29.48
C THR A 329 8.81 18.89 29.09
N ARG A 330 10.12 18.58 29.00
CA ARG A 330 10.57 17.21 28.73
C ARG A 330 10.35 16.31 29.93
N VAL A 331 9.93 15.08 29.65
CA VAL A 331 9.55 14.10 30.66
C VAL A 331 10.37 12.82 30.56
N SER A 332 10.41 12.08 31.67
CA SER A 332 10.76 10.67 31.72
C SER A 332 9.49 9.89 32.09
N ARG A 333 9.12 8.91 31.27
CA ARG A 333 7.89 8.14 31.42
C ARG A 333 8.19 6.67 31.32
N GLU A 334 7.64 5.92 32.27
CA GLU A 334 7.64 4.47 32.25
C GLU A 334 6.30 4.00 31.68
N LEU A 335 6.35 3.12 30.68
CA LEU A 335 5.20 2.64 29.94
C LEU A 335 5.14 1.12 30.05
N SER A 336 3.93 0.57 30.10
CA SER A 336 3.69 -0.87 30.10
C SER A 336 2.62 -1.21 29.09
N PHE A 337 2.90 -2.17 28.21
CA PHE A 337 1.96 -2.61 27.16
C PHE A 337 2.23 -4.05 26.74
N PRO A 338 1.24 -4.75 26.16
CA PRO A 338 1.44 -6.09 25.60
C PRO A 338 2.32 -6.01 24.34
N ALA A 339 3.54 -6.52 24.41
CA ALA A 339 4.47 -6.62 23.29
C ALA A 339 4.21 -7.91 22.50
N SER A 340 3.03 -8.00 21.91
CA SER A 340 2.60 -9.11 21.07
C SER A 340 1.95 -8.62 19.79
N SER A 341 2.23 -9.29 18.68
CA SER A 341 1.59 -9.07 17.38
C SER A 341 1.08 -10.38 16.77
N PRO A 342 -0.06 -10.34 16.03
CA PRO A 342 -0.49 -11.45 15.19
C PRO A 342 0.60 -11.93 14.22
N ALA A 343 0.54 -13.21 13.83
CA ALA A 343 1.34 -13.76 12.75
C ALA A 343 0.98 -13.09 11.42
N ALA A 344 1.96 -12.92 10.53
CA ALA A 344 1.79 -12.17 9.28
C ALA A 344 0.71 -12.79 8.37
N GLU A 345 0.51 -14.11 8.47
CA GLU A 345 -0.43 -14.89 7.67
C GLU A 345 -1.86 -14.86 8.20
N ALA A 346 -2.13 -14.13 9.30
CA ALA A 346 -3.49 -14.02 9.83
C ALA A 346 -4.40 -13.25 8.86
N PHE A 347 -5.56 -13.83 8.54
CA PHE A 347 -6.57 -13.28 7.62
C PHE A 347 -7.36 -12.06 8.16
N VAL A 348 -6.79 -11.26 9.05
CA VAL A 348 -7.47 -10.13 9.70
C VAL A 348 -6.50 -9.00 10.02
N ASN A 349 -7.02 -7.77 10.01
CA ASN A 349 -6.35 -6.58 10.54
C ASN A 349 -5.00 -6.24 9.88
N GLU A 350 -4.76 -6.65 8.63
CA GLU A 350 -3.46 -6.40 7.96
C GLU A 350 -2.28 -6.87 8.83
N ALA A 351 -2.37 -8.11 9.34
CA ALA A 351 -1.48 -8.64 10.37
C ALA A 351 0.02 -8.58 10.00
N GLY A 352 0.35 -8.59 8.72
CA GLY A 352 1.71 -8.42 8.18
C GLY A 352 2.37 -7.07 8.53
N HIS A 353 1.60 -6.04 8.88
CA HIS A 353 2.14 -4.73 9.30
C HIS A 353 2.63 -4.71 10.77
N GLY A 354 2.48 -5.82 11.50
CA GLY A 354 2.80 -5.87 12.92
C GLY A 354 1.77 -5.13 13.77
N THR A 355 2.15 -4.75 14.99
CA THR A 355 1.23 -4.13 15.94
C THR A 355 1.82 -2.87 16.56
N TRP A 356 1.04 -1.78 16.51
CA TRP A 356 1.44 -0.50 17.09
C TRP A 356 1.08 -0.45 18.58
N ARG A 357 1.90 0.28 19.34
CA ARG A 357 1.68 0.61 20.74
C ARG A 357 1.93 2.08 20.98
N GLU A 358 0.85 2.78 21.29
CA GLU A 358 0.84 4.21 21.53
C GLU A 358 1.48 4.55 22.87
N THR A 359 2.21 5.66 22.91
CA THR A 359 2.93 6.10 24.12
C THR A 359 2.31 7.34 24.77
N GLY A 360 1.52 8.13 24.02
CA GLY A 360 1.12 9.47 24.43
C GLY A 360 2.28 10.46 24.52
N LEU A 361 3.41 10.18 23.86
CA LEU A 361 4.61 11.01 23.86
C LEU A 361 4.96 11.48 22.44
N TYR A 362 5.55 12.66 22.37
CA TYR A 362 5.94 13.31 21.12
C TYR A 362 7.43 13.69 21.18
N ALA A 363 8.13 13.41 20.08
CA ALA A 363 9.50 13.82 19.86
C ALA A 363 9.53 15.20 19.22
N GLU A 364 10.09 16.19 19.93
CA GLU A 364 10.36 17.50 19.35
C GLU A 364 11.38 17.39 18.21
N ALA A 365 11.18 18.15 17.13
CA ALA A 365 12.07 18.16 15.99
C ALA A 365 13.52 18.49 16.38
N GLY A 366 14.48 17.73 15.84
CA GLY A 366 15.90 17.91 16.10
C GLY A 366 16.37 17.54 17.51
N GLN A 367 15.50 17.01 18.37
CA GLN A 367 15.85 16.66 19.75
C GLN A 367 16.10 15.16 19.91
N ALA A 368 17.11 14.82 20.70
CA ALA A 368 17.43 13.45 21.05
C ALA A 368 16.55 12.94 22.20
N ILE A 369 16.13 11.68 22.10
CA ILE A 369 15.37 10.94 23.10
C ILE A 369 16.13 9.66 23.46
N THR A 370 15.98 9.20 24.69
CA THR A 370 16.51 7.90 25.13
C THR A 370 15.37 6.94 25.38
N VAL A 371 15.43 5.76 24.76
CA VAL A 371 14.54 4.63 25.03
C VAL A 371 15.32 3.55 25.76
N ARG A 372 14.77 3.08 26.88
CA ARG A 372 15.35 2.01 27.69
C ARG A 372 14.40 0.83 27.76
N ILE A 373 14.94 -0.36 27.50
CA ILE A 373 14.21 -1.62 27.55
C ILE A 373 14.95 -2.64 28.44
N PRO A 374 14.24 -3.62 29.02
CA PRO A 374 14.86 -4.77 29.66
C PRO A 374 15.73 -5.53 28.65
N ALA A 375 16.89 -6.01 29.10
CA ALA A 375 17.82 -6.77 28.24
C ALA A 375 17.17 -7.99 27.58
N ALA A 376 16.13 -8.56 28.19
CA ALA A 376 15.36 -9.68 27.63
C ALA A 376 14.58 -9.35 26.36
N LEU A 377 14.27 -8.06 26.11
CA LEU A 377 13.53 -7.62 24.91
C LEU A 377 14.46 -7.24 23.76
N ALA A 378 15.75 -7.08 24.02
CA ALA A 378 16.72 -6.56 23.07
C ALA A 378 16.88 -7.49 21.85
N GLY A 379 16.68 -6.96 20.65
CA GLY A 379 16.80 -7.70 19.38
C GLY A 379 15.73 -8.77 19.19
N LYS A 380 14.56 -8.63 19.84
CA LYS A 380 13.45 -9.60 19.77
C LYS A 380 12.25 -9.12 18.96
N GLY A 381 12.47 -8.24 17.99
CA GLY A 381 11.40 -7.70 17.11
C GLY A 381 10.52 -6.64 17.76
N LEU A 382 11.08 -5.89 18.73
CA LEU A 382 10.48 -4.66 19.25
C LEU A 382 11.24 -3.46 18.67
N LYS A 383 10.51 -2.55 18.04
CA LYS A 383 11.04 -1.33 17.40
C LYS A 383 10.38 -0.09 18.00
N VAL A 384 11.03 1.06 17.86
CA VAL A 384 10.44 2.37 18.15
C VAL A 384 10.39 3.20 16.89
N VAL A 385 9.25 3.85 16.65
CA VAL A 385 9.01 4.72 15.50
C VAL A 385 8.72 6.12 15.99
N ILE A 386 9.37 7.12 15.39
CA ILE A 386 9.00 8.53 15.51
C ILE A 386 8.23 8.91 14.25
N GLY A 387 6.93 9.17 14.39
CA GLY A 387 6.00 9.47 13.30
C GLY A 387 4.94 8.38 13.10
N LEU A 388 3.94 8.73 12.28
CA LEU A 388 2.74 7.93 12.04
C LEU A 388 2.53 7.55 10.57
N HIS A 389 3.01 8.39 9.65
CA HIS A 389 2.77 8.28 8.21
C HIS A 389 3.59 7.16 7.58
N GLU A 390 3.00 6.38 6.68
CA GLU A 390 3.72 5.31 5.97
C GLU A 390 4.03 5.65 4.50
N ASP A 391 3.40 6.69 3.96
CA ASP A 391 3.60 7.10 2.57
C ASP A 391 4.98 7.71 2.28
N GLU A 392 5.71 7.07 1.36
CA GLU A 392 6.91 7.60 0.72
C GLU A 392 6.56 8.29 -0.61
N LEU A 393 6.36 9.61 -0.56
CA LEU A 393 5.73 10.36 -1.67
C LEU A 393 6.57 10.53 -2.96
N TRP A 394 7.77 9.94 -3.00
CA TRP A 394 8.77 10.16 -4.05
C TRP A 394 9.02 8.94 -4.96
N ARG A 395 8.46 7.76 -4.66
CA ARG A 395 8.74 6.49 -5.36
C ARG A 395 7.72 6.04 -6.41
N SER A 396 6.77 6.89 -6.81
CA SER A 396 5.81 6.52 -7.87
C SER A 396 6.35 6.82 -9.27
N GLU A 397 6.18 5.90 -10.23
CA GLU A 397 6.68 5.97 -11.61
C GLU A 397 6.06 7.10 -12.48
N ASN A 398 5.12 7.89 -11.95
CA ASN A 398 4.51 9.01 -12.67
C ASN A 398 5.33 10.29 -12.52
N ALA A 399 5.96 10.70 -13.63
CA ALA A 399 7.06 11.66 -13.74
C ALA A 399 6.72 13.16 -13.51
N GLU A 400 5.55 13.52 -12.98
CA GLU A 400 5.24 14.91 -12.60
C GLU A 400 4.31 14.91 -11.37
N LYS A 401 4.89 14.82 -10.17
CA LYS A 401 4.16 14.90 -8.90
C LYS A 401 4.50 16.18 -8.15
N GLU A 402 3.48 16.86 -7.65
CA GLU A 402 3.64 17.92 -6.66
C GLU A 402 3.78 17.30 -5.28
N LEU A 403 4.84 17.65 -4.56
CA LEU A 403 5.07 17.28 -3.16
C LEU A 403 4.61 18.45 -2.29
N LEU A 404 3.62 18.18 -1.43
CA LEU A 404 3.00 19.13 -0.51
C LEU A 404 3.61 19.07 0.90
N ARG A 405 4.46 18.07 1.16
CA ARG A 405 5.27 17.93 2.38
C ARG A 405 6.56 17.19 2.05
N PHE A 406 7.49 17.13 3.00
CA PHE A 406 8.71 16.35 2.79
C PHE A 406 8.35 14.87 2.58
N PRO A 407 8.98 14.14 1.63
CA PRO A 407 8.42 12.87 1.16
C PRO A 407 8.46 11.73 2.18
N SER A 408 9.42 11.74 3.10
CA SER A 408 9.57 10.74 4.17
C SER A 408 9.93 11.43 5.48
N ILE A 409 9.06 11.33 6.47
CA ILE A 409 9.17 12.08 7.74
C ILE A 409 9.19 11.19 8.98
N CYS A 410 9.05 9.87 8.80
CA CYS A 410 9.06 8.90 9.87
C CYS A 410 10.43 8.23 9.99
N ARG A 411 10.83 7.89 11.21
CA ARG A 411 12.08 7.15 11.47
C ARG A 411 11.81 5.96 12.38
N THR A 412 12.29 4.80 11.97
CA THR A 412 12.19 3.55 12.71
C THR A 412 13.56 3.16 13.25
N PHE A 413 13.60 2.69 14.49
CA PHE A 413 14.82 2.26 15.16
C PHE A 413 14.59 0.90 15.80
N ASP A 414 15.49 -0.04 15.51
CA ASP A 414 15.53 -1.32 16.21
C ASP A 414 15.98 -1.13 17.66
N LEU A 415 15.33 -1.85 18.58
CA LEU A 415 15.75 -1.90 19.98
C LEU A 415 16.58 -3.16 20.21
N ASP A 416 17.79 -3.15 19.67
CA ASP A 416 18.78 -4.23 19.71
C ASP A 416 19.59 -4.30 21.02
N LYS A 417 19.45 -3.29 21.87
CA LYS A 417 20.18 -3.13 23.13
C LYS A 417 19.34 -2.45 24.21
N PRO A 418 19.74 -2.53 25.50
CA PRO A 418 18.95 -1.98 26.61
C PRO A 418 18.77 -0.46 26.60
N GLU A 419 19.63 0.29 25.92
CA GLU A 419 19.55 1.75 25.80
C GLU A 419 19.80 2.18 24.35
N THR A 420 18.78 2.78 23.73
CA THR A 420 18.86 3.32 22.37
C THR A 420 18.56 4.82 22.39
N LYS A 421 19.49 5.62 21.86
CA LYS A 421 19.25 7.04 21.59
C LYS A 421 18.66 7.18 20.20
N ILE A 422 17.58 7.96 20.09
CA ILE A 422 16.82 8.16 18.86
C ILE A 422 16.49 9.65 18.70
N GLY A 423 15.99 10.04 17.54
CA GLY A 423 15.45 11.38 17.30
C GLY A 423 15.10 11.58 15.83
N SER A 424 14.32 12.62 15.54
CA SER A 424 13.87 12.92 14.17
C SER A 424 14.11 14.40 13.87
N PRO A 425 14.64 14.75 12.68
CA PRO A 425 14.76 16.15 12.28
C PRO A 425 13.40 16.81 12.03
N PHE A 426 12.34 16.01 11.86
CA PHE A 426 10.95 16.46 11.69
C PHE A 426 10.13 16.44 12.98
N GLY A 427 10.55 15.66 13.98
CA GLY A 427 9.72 15.32 15.14
C GLY A 427 8.61 14.32 14.80
N GLY A 428 7.73 14.03 15.77
CA GLY A 428 6.59 13.13 15.56
C GLY A 428 6.12 12.42 16.83
N LEU A 429 4.91 11.84 16.79
CA LEU A 429 4.46 10.94 17.87
C LEU A 429 5.38 9.73 17.98
N ILE A 430 5.64 9.30 19.20
CA ILE A 430 6.45 8.12 19.50
C ILE A 430 5.50 6.93 19.64
N ARG A 431 5.76 5.87 18.88
CA ARG A 431 5.06 4.59 19.00
C ARG A 431 6.06 3.45 19.04
N PHE A 432 5.69 2.34 19.68
CA PHE A 432 6.41 1.08 19.48
C PHE A 432 5.73 0.27 18.38
N LEU A 433 6.54 -0.48 17.64
CA LEU A 433 6.10 -1.46 16.66
C LEU A 433 6.60 -2.83 17.12
N VAL A 434 5.68 -3.77 17.26
CA VAL A 434 5.98 -5.18 17.49
C VAL A 434 5.87 -5.89 16.16
N ASP A 435 6.96 -6.52 15.71
CA ASP A 435 7.00 -7.22 14.43
C ASP A 435 5.96 -8.36 14.39
N PRO A 436 5.45 -8.74 13.20
CA PRO A 436 4.50 -9.85 13.05
C PRO A 436 4.99 -11.15 13.71
N GLY A 437 4.08 -11.87 14.36
CA GLY A 437 4.34 -13.15 15.03
C GLY A 437 5.11 -13.07 16.34
N VAL A 438 5.64 -11.89 16.70
CA VAL A 438 6.38 -11.71 17.96
C VAL A 438 5.44 -11.71 19.16
N ASN A 439 5.83 -12.42 20.22
CA ASN A 439 5.16 -12.38 21.53
C ASN A 439 6.18 -12.34 22.66
N LEU A 440 6.34 -11.18 23.28
CA LEU A 440 7.27 -10.93 24.38
C LEU A 440 6.57 -10.76 25.74
N GLY A 441 5.25 -10.99 25.81
CA GLY A 441 4.44 -10.73 26.99
C GLY A 441 4.26 -9.24 27.26
N GLU A 442 4.32 -8.82 28.53
CA GLU A 442 4.26 -7.40 28.90
C GLU A 442 5.65 -6.75 28.79
N ALA A 443 5.76 -5.70 27.96
CA ALA A 443 6.97 -4.89 27.89
C ALA A 443 6.87 -3.71 28.84
N LYS A 444 7.93 -3.50 29.64
CA LYS A 444 8.12 -2.32 30.49
C LYS A 444 9.24 -1.48 29.91
N VAL A 445 8.93 -0.29 29.42
CA VAL A 445 9.90 0.55 28.70
C VAL A 445 9.94 1.94 29.32
N ARG A 446 11.08 2.60 29.25
CA ARG A 446 11.22 4.00 29.67
C ARG A 446 11.62 4.88 28.50
N VAL A 447 10.91 5.99 28.34
CA VAL A 447 11.18 7.00 27.31
C VAL A 447 11.54 8.32 28.01
N GLU A 448 12.68 8.89 27.65
CA GLU A 448 13.28 10.06 28.32
C GLU A 448 13.60 11.16 27.30
N GLY A 449 13.19 12.39 27.61
CA GLY A 449 13.46 13.57 26.78
C GLY A 449 12.34 13.94 25.79
N ALA A 450 11.25 13.19 25.77
CA ALA A 450 10.06 13.50 24.99
C ALA A 450 9.15 14.51 25.71
N VAL A 451 8.15 15.05 25.02
CA VAL A 451 7.06 15.84 25.60
C VAL A 451 5.75 15.05 25.56
N GLU A 452 4.76 15.41 26.38
CA GLU A 452 3.47 14.71 26.37
C GLU A 452 2.58 15.20 25.21
N ALA A 453 1.80 14.27 24.64
CA ALA A 453 0.83 14.54 23.59
C ALA A 453 -0.61 14.50 24.14
N PRO A 454 -1.56 15.24 23.55
CA PRO A 454 -2.98 15.15 23.93
C PRO A 454 -3.54 13.78 23.56
N VAL A 455 -4.12 13.08 24.54
CA VAL A 455 -4.69 11.75 24.35
C VAL A 455 -6.08 11.67 24.94
N TYR A 456 -7.03 11.18 24.15
CA TYR A 456 -8.34 10.77 24.63
C TYR A 456 -8.52 9.26 24.46
N VAL A 457 -8.95 8.56 25.51
CA VAL A 457 -9.25 7.13 25.46
C VAL A 457 -10.70 6.91 25.87
N LEU A 458 -11.50 6.32 24.96
CA LEU A 458 -12.91 6.05 25.20
C LEU A 458 -13.12 5.23 26.47
N GLY A 459 -13.98 5.73 27.36
CA GLY A 459 -14.32 5.07 28.63
C GLY A 459 -13.25 5.19 29.73
N LYS A 460 -12.10 5.82 29.45
CA LYS A 460 -11.04 6.06 30.46
C LYS A 460 -10.82 7.55 30.74
N THR A 461 -10.73 8.38 29.69
CA THR A 461 -10.50 9.82 29.86
C THR A 461 -11.78 10.53 30.28
N THR A 462 -11.79 11.09 31.49
CA THR A 462 -12.90 11.91 31.99
C THR A 462 -12.90 13.32 31.38
N PRO A 463 -14.02 14.07 31.40
CA PRO A 463 -14.05 15.46 30.92
C PRO A 463 -13.04 16.38 31.63
N ALA A 464 -12.79 16.15 32.93
CA ALA A 464 -11.81 16.91 33.70
C ALA A 464 -10.36 16.58 33.29
N GLU A 465 -10.07 15.31 33.01
CA GLU A 465 -8.77 14.91 32.46
C GLU A 465 -8.59 15.43 31.03
N TRP A 466 -9.64 15.37 30.21
CA TRP A 466 -9.59 15.90 28.85
C TRP A 466 -9.17 17.37 28.83
N SER A 467 -9.71 18.17 29.76
CA SER A 467 -9.30 19.57 29.90
C SER A 467 -7.79 19.74 30.17
N LYS A 468 -7.15 18.79 30.85
CA LYS A 468 -5.69 18.77 31.07
C LYS A 468 -4.93 18.23 29.86
N GLU A 469 -5.45 17.19 29.21
CA GLU A 469 -4.88 16.61 27.99
C GLU A 469 -4.73 17.66 26.89
N ARG A 470 -5.73 18.54 26.72
CA ARG A 470 -5.68 19.64 25.75
C ARG A 470 -4.52 20.63 25.96
N ALA A 471 -3.99 20.73 27.18
CA ALA A 471 -2.86 21.60 27.48
C ALA A 471 -1.50 20.99 27.10
N LYS A 472 -1.45 19.70 26.75
CA LYS A 472 -0.21 19.01 26.42
C LYS A 472 0.38 19.50 25.08
N PRO A 473 1.72 19.58 24.98
CA PRO A 473 2.39 20.29 23.89
C PRO A 473 2.62 19.50 22.60
N GLY A 474 2.51 18.17 22.59
CA GLY A 474 2.79 17.37 21.38
C GLY A 474 1.92 17.79 20.19
N GLU A 475 2.55 18.05 19.04
CA GLU A 475 1.87 18.55 17.83
C GLU A 475 0.84 17.58 17.25
N TRP A 476 0.95 16.31 17.59
CA TRP A 476 0.01 15.27 17.22
C TRP A 476 -0.50 14.57 18.47
N GLY A 477 -1.75 14.15 18.43
CA GLY A 477 -2.37 13.34 19.45
C GLY A 477 -3.28 12.30 18.83
N TYR A 478 -4.05 11.63 19.68
CA TYR A 478 -4.99 10.62 19.18
C TYR A 478 -6.22 10.45 20.06
N LEU A 479 -7.25 9.91 19.41
CA LEU A 479 -8.46 9.41 20.01
C LEU A 479 -8.45 7.89 19.88
N ALA A 480 -8.31 7.18 21.00
CA ALA A 480 -8.25 5.72 21.04
C ALA A 480 -9.59 5.11 21.45
N THR A 481 -10.03 4.11 20.70
CA THR A 481 -11.17 3.24 21.02
C THR A 481 -10.72 1.77 21.12
N PRO A 482 -11.58 0.85 21.58
CA PRO A 482 -11.26 -0.58 21.55
C PRO A 482 -10.97 -1.15 20.15
N ARG A 483 -11.45 -0.52 19.07
CA ARG A 483 -11.36 -1.05 17.69
C ARG A 483 -10.58 -0.19 16.71
N VAL A 484 -10.41 1.10 16.97
CA VAL A 484 -9.63 2.00 16.12
C VAL A 484 -8.95 3.11 16.91
N THR A 485 -7.70 3.40 16.58
CA THR A 485 -6.98 4.60 17.04
C THR A 485 -6.91 5.63 15.92
N LEU A 486 -7.33 6.85 16.21
CA LEU A 486 -7.46 7.92 15.23
C LEU A 486 -6.45 9.02 15.54
N TYR A 487 -5.50 9.24 14.65
CA TYR A 487 -4.41 10.19 14.84
C TYR A 487 -4.72 11.51 14.13
N VAL A 488 -4.60 12.61 14.87
CA VAL A 488 -4.95 13.94 14.39
C VAL A 488 -3.96 14.97 14.92
N GLN A 489 -3.71 16.02 14.14
CA GLN A 489 -2.98 17.18 14.60
C GLN A 489 -3.64 17.78 15.85
N ARG A 490 -2.80 18.30 16.73
CA ARG A 490 -3.18 18.85 18.03
C ARG A 490 -4.23 19.92 17.89
N GLU A 491 -4.07 20.85 16.94
CA GLU A 491 -4.99 21.97 16.74
C GLU A 491 -6.44 21.51 16.62
N ALA A 492 -6.71 20.52 15.76
CA ALA A 492 -8.03 19.92 15.60
C ALA A 492 -8.50 19.22 16.87
N LEU A 493 -7.63 18.38 17.42
CA LEU A 493 -8.00 17.47 18.48
C LEU A 493 -8.38 18.26 19.74
N VAL A 494 -7.63 19.30 20.08
CA VAL A 494 -7.92 20.12 21.27
C VAL A 494 -9.04 21.13 21.05
N ALA A 495 -9.43 21.41 19.80
CA ALA A 495 -10.63 22.18 19.49
C ALA A 495 -11.92 21.42 19.82
N VAL A 496 -11.87 20.09 19.92
CA VAL A 496 -13.01 19.26 20.30
C VAL A 496 -13.29 19.39 21.81
N ASN A 497 -14.42 20.01 22.14
CA ASN A 497 -14.85 20.19 23.53
C ASN A 497 -15.19 18.86 24.23
N ASP A 498 -15.96 18.00 23.57
CA ASP A 498 -16.30 16.65 24.04
C ASP A 498 -15.95 15.62 22.95
N PRO A 499 -14.86 14.85 23.10
CA PRO A 499 -14.48 13.82 22.14
C PRO A 499 -15.36 12.57 22.19
N ALA A 500 -16.18 12.38 23.24
CA ALA A 500 -16.91 11.14 23.46
C ALA A 500 -17.87 10.75 22.32
N PRO A 501 -18.64 11.68 21.70
CA PRO A 501 -19.51 11.34 20.58
C PRO A 501 -18.74 10.81 19.36
N TYR A 502 -17.63 11.45 18.99
CA TYR A 502 -16.76 11.00 17.89
C TYR A 502 -16.13 9.63 18.19
N ALA A 503 -15.64 9.45 19.41
CA ALA A 503 -15.06 8.19 19.87
C ALA A 503 -16.04 7.02 19.76
N LYS A 504 -17.27 7.23 20.24
CA LYS A 504 -18.33 6.22 20.20
C LYS A 504 -18.78 5.94 18.76
N HIS A 505 -18.87 6.99 17.95
CA HIS A 505 -19.20 6.88 16.54
C HIS A 505 -18.22 5.95 15.82
N TRP A 506 -16.92 6.22 15.93
CA TRP A 506 -15.89 5.40 15.27
C TRP A 506 -15.78 3.98 15.83
N ASP A 507 -15.92 3.78 17.16
CA ASP A 507 -15.98 2.43 17.72
C ASP A 507 -17.20 1.65 17.19
N GLU A 508 -18.34 2.33 17.04
CA GLU A 508 -19.58 1.74 16.52
C GLU A 508 -19.49 1.40 15.03
N VAL A 509 -18.90 2.28 14.22
CA VAL A 509 -18.59 2.03 12.80
C VAL A 509 -17.78 0.73 12.66
N MET A 510 -16.69 0.60 13.43
CA MET A 510 -15.84 -0.60 13.38
C MET A 510 -16.54 -1.82 13.96
N ARG A 511 -17.38 -1.66 15.00
CA ARG A 511 -18.18 -2.76 15.57
C ARG A 511 -19.19 -3.31 14.57
N LEU A 512 -19.87 -2.44 13.82
CA LEU A 512 -20.79 -2.81 12.75
C LEU A 512 -20.04 -3.51 11.61
N ALA A 513 -18.92 -2.97 11.16
CA ALA A 513 -18.10 -3.63 10.14
C ALA A 513 -17.62 -5.02 10.63
N ASP A 514 -17.12 -5.12 11.86
CA ASP A 514 -16.72 -6.37 12.48
C ASP A 514 -17.84 -7.42 12.47
N GLU A 515 -19.03 -7.03 12.90
CA GLU A 515 -20.15 -7.96 13.07
C GLU A 515 -20.74 -8.42 11.72
N TRP A 516 -20.86 -7.53 10.74
CA TRP A 516 -21.50 -7.87 9.46
C TRP A 516 -20.54 -8.38 8.39
N LEU A 517 -19.24 -8.05 8.47
CA LEU A 517 -18.22 -8.58 7.55
C LEU A 517 -17.54 -9.84 8.09
N GLY A 518 -18.05 -10.42 9.19
CA GLY A 518 -17.60 -11.72 9.73
C GLY A 518 -16.36 -11.66 10.62
N TYR A 519 -15.92 -10.46 11.01
CA TYR A 519 -14.69 -10.17 11.77
C TYR A 519 -14.82 -10.21 13.29
N ALA A 520 -16.04 -10.11 13.84
CA ALA A 520 -16.27 -9.85 15.27
C ALA A 520 -15.59 -10.82 16.25
N LYS A 521 -15.41 -12.09 15.85
CA LYS A 521 -14.72 -13.11 16.68
C LYS A 521 -13.20 -13.09 16.53
N TRP A 522 -12.70 -12.43 15.50
CA TRP A 522 -11.35 -12.62 14.97
C TRP A 522 -10.48 -11.38 15.06
N ARG A 523 -11.04 -10.18 15.32
CA ARG A 523 -10.27 -8.95 15.49
C ARG A 523 -9.15 -9.15 16.51
N LEU A 524 -7.92 -8.90 16.09
CA LEU A 524 -6.72 -9.16 16.91
C LEU A 524 -6.18 -7.91 17.60
N ARG A 525 -6.45 -6.74 17.03
CA ARG A 525 -6.03 -5.43 17.55
C ARG A 525 -6.92 -4.31 17.01
N PRO A 526 -6.83 -3.09 17.58
CA PRO A 526 -7.37 -1.91 16.93
C PRO A 526 -6.75 -1.68 15.56
N ASP A 527 -7.53 -1.17 14.60
CA ASP A 527 -7.00 -0.54 13.39
C ASP A 527 -6.53 0.89 13.69
N CYS A 528 -5.92 1.57 12.72
CA CYS A 528 -5.56 2.96 12.88
C CYS A 528 -5.86 3.79 11.62
N ALA A 529 -6.14 5.07 11.82
CA ALA A 529 -6.26 6.05 10.75
C ALA A 529 -5.42 7.30 11.05
N VAL A 530 -4.74 7.80 10.02
CA VAL A 530 -3.84 8.95 10.09
C VAL A 530 -4.25 9.94 9.00
N GLN A 531 -4.55 11.18 9.41
CA GLN A 531 -4.67 12.28 8.46
C GLN A 531 -3.28 12.68 7.96
N ASP A 532 -3.10 12.89 6.67
CA ASP A 532 -1.87 13.38 6.06
C ASP A 532 -2.13 14.66 5.25
N ALA A 533 -1.10 15.50 5.11
CA ALA A 533 -1.10 16.62 4.18
C ALA A 533 -1.08 16.16 2.71
N GLN A 534 -0.61 14.95 2.44
CA GLN A 534 -0.60 14.33 1.12
C GLN A 534 -0.47 12.82 1.23
N VAL A 535 -1.27 12.09 0.45
CA VAL A 535 -1.18 10.63 0.35
C VAL A 535 -0.48 10.16 -0.93
N GLY A 536 -0.04 8.90 -0.94
CA GLY A 536 0.70 8.25 -2.02
C GLY A 536 -0.09 8.20 -3.34
N GLY A 537 -1.39 7.93 -3.26
CA GLY A 537 -2.34 7.91 -4.37
C GLY A 537 -3.77 8.09 -3.90
N GLY A 538 -4.68 8.49 -4.80
CA GLY A 538 -6.07 8.79 -4.47
C GLY A 538 -6.27 10.03 -3.59
N LEU A 539 -7.48 10.19 -3.05
CA LEU A 539 -7.79 11.17 -1.99
C LEU A 539 -7.47 10.62 -0.60
N HIS A 540 -7.70 9.32 -0.45
CA HIS A 540 -7.45 8.48 0.72
C HIS A 540 -6.98 7.12 0.19
N HIS A 541 -6.35 6.31 1.03
CA HIS A 541 -6.18 4.89 0.72
C HIS A 541 -6.11 4.05 1.98
N SER A 542 -6.55 2.80 1.86
CA SER A 542 -6.51 1.82 2.92
C SER A 542 -5.11 1.38 3.31
N GLY A 543 -5.04 0.75 4.48
CA GLY A 543 -3.83 0.15 5.03
C GLY A 543 -3.91 0.07 6.55
N TYR A 544 -2.77 -0.23 7.18
CA TYR A 544 -2.58 -0.07 8.60
C TYR A 544 -1.37 0.85 8.82
N PRO A 545 -1.56 2.17 8.77
CA PRO A 545 -2.83 2.90 8.96
C PRO A 545 -3.64 3.10 7.68
N LEU A 546 -4.94 3.35 7.85
CA LEU A 546 -5.74 4.08 6.86
C LEU A 546 -5.15 5.49 6.70
N MET A 547 -4.77 5.85 5.48
CA MET A 547 -4.19 7.16 5.19
C MET A 547 -5.26 8.09 4.60
N LEU A 548 -5.54 9.18 5.30
CA LEU A 548 -6.54 10.16 4.90
C LEU A 548 -5.84 11.42 4.38
N GLY A 549 -5.84 11.65 3.07
CA GLY A 549 -5.36 12.91 2.49
C GLY A 549 -6.17 14.13 2.94
N PRO A 550 -5.75 15.34 2.54
CA PRO A 550 -6.26 16.60 3.11
C PRO A 550 -7.76 16.89 2.86
N GLY A 551 -8.41 16.19 1.90
CA GLY A 551 -9.84 16.36 1.59
C GLY A 551 -10.23 17.80 1.17
N ASP A 552 -11.55 18.09 1.19
CA ASP A 552 -12.13 19.42 0.94
C ASP A 552 -12.10 20.37 2.17
N GLY A 553 -11.36 20.01 3.23
CA GLY A 553 -11.26 20.77 4.49
C GLY A 553 -11.66 19.98 5.75
N ASP A 554 -11.29 20.53 6.92
CA ASP A 554 -11.40 20.05 8.31
C ASP A 554 -11.08 18.56 8.58
N HIS A 555 -10.15 18.33 9.50
CA HIS A 555 -9.73 17.03 10.04
C HIS A 555 -10.87 15.99 10.09
N LEU A 556 -10.90 15.13 9.06
CA LEU A 556 -12.07 14.32 8.65
C LEU A 556 -12.58 13.41 9.77
N ILE A 557 -11.67 13.02 10.65
CA ILE A 557 -11.88 12.19 11.82
C ILE A 557 -12.74 12.87 12.91
N VAL A 558 -12.68 14.19 13.03
CA VAL A 558 -13.36 14.99 14.09
C VAL A 558 -14.26 16.09 13.50
N LYS A 559 -14.74 15.90 12.26
CA LYS A 559 -15.64 16.82 11.56
C LYS A 559 -17.02 16.87 12.24
N ALA A 560 -17.54 18.07 12.49
CA ALA A 560 -18.74 18.29 13.30
C ALA A 560 -19.98 17.48 12.83
N ASP A 561 -20.22 17.42 11.52
CA ASP A 561 -21.39 16.75 10.94
C ASP A 561 -21.24 15.22 10.77
N LEU A 562 -20.04 14.66 11.02
CA LEU A 562 -19.75 13.23 10.81
C LEU A 562 -20.67 12.34 11.64
N VAL A 563 -20.85 12.66 12.93
CA VAL A 563 -21.64 11.81 13.85
C VAL A 563 -23.11 11.76 13.40
N ALA A 564 -23.64 12.86 12.86
CA ALA A 564 -25.03 12.94 12.42
C ALA A 564 -25.24 12.33 11.02
N ASN A 565 -24.37 12.65 10.06
CA ASN A 565 -24.60 12.39 8.64
C ASN A 565 -23.71 11.31 8.02
N GLY A 566 -22.63 10.94 8.71
CA GLY A 566 -21.63 10.02 8.21
C GLY A 566 -20.78 10.59 7.08
N ASP A 567 -19.81 9.79 6.64
CA ASP A 567 -18.95 10.10 5.50
C ASP A 567 -18.72 8.82 4.70
N TRP A 568 -19.35 8.72 3.52
CA TRP A 568 -19.26 7.55 2.66
C TRP A 568 -17.81 7.22 2.29
N GLY A 569 -17.01 8.24 1.98
CA GLY A 569 -15.62 8.08 1.54
C GLY A 569 -14.77 7.43 2.62
N ILE A 570 -14.81 7.94 3.86
CA ILE A 570 -13.98 7.38 4.94
C ILE A 570 -14.41 5.95 5.29
N TYR A 571 -15.72 5.67 5.28
CA TYR A 571 -16.25 4.33 5.52
C TYR A 571 -15.83 3.36 4.42
N HIS A 572 -15.90 3.78 3.16
CA HIS A 572 -15.44 3.02 2.01
C HIS A 572 -13.95 2.65 2.18
N GLU A 573 -13.09 3.60 2.53
CA GLU A 573 -11.65 3.34 2.71
C GLU A 573 -11.33 2.44 3.92
N LEU A 574 -12.09 2.56 5.01
CA LEU A 574 -12.03 1.59 6.11
C LEU A 574 -12.44 0.18 5.65
N GLY A 575 -13.44 0.11 4.78
CA GLY A 575 -13.93 -1.14 4.18
C GLY A 575 -12.84 -1.88 3.42
N HIS A 576 -11.95 -1.17 2.73
CA HIS A 576 -10.83 -1.79 2.02
C HIS A 576 -9.90 -2.57 2.96
N GLY A 577 -9.74 -2.19 4.23
CA GLY A 577 -8.97 -2.99 5.20
C GLY A 577 -9.60 -4.36 5.52
N PHE A 578 -10.93 -4.42 5.57
CA PHE A 578 -11.65 -5.69 5.63
C PHE A 578 -11.50 -6.45 4.32
N GLN A 579 -11.61 -5.73 3.20
CA GLN A 579 -11.51 -6.30 1.87
C GLN A 579 -10.15 -6.93 1.60
N SER A 580 -9.03 -6.27 1.87
CA SER A 580 -7.66 -6.77 1.65
C SER A 580 -7.45 -8.15 2.27
N CYS A 581 -7.86 -8.30 3.53
CA CYS A 581 -7.73 -9.57 4.26
C CYS A 581 -8.60 -10.70 3.68
N PHE A 582 -9.63 -10.35 2.90
CA PHE A 582 -10.46 -11.29 2.17
C PHE A 582 -10.28 -11.20 0.65
N HIS A 583 -9.39 -10.37 0.09
CA HIS A 583 -9.39 -10.01 -1.33
C HIS A 583 -9.32 -11.27 -2.22
N ASP A 584 -8.48 -12.22 -1.80
CA ASP A 584 -8.31 -13.52 -2.45
C ASP A 584 -9.42 -14.55 -2.12
N GLN A 585 -10.41 -14.20 -1.31
CA GLN A 585 -11.39 -15.11 -0.71
C GLN A 585 -12.87 -14.73 -0.90
N TYR A 586 -13.20 -13.45 -1.08
CA TYR A 586 -14.61 -13.02 -1.28
C TYR A 586 -14.81 -11.94 -2.35
N THR A 587 -13.78 -11.17 -2.74
CA THR A 587 -13.97 -10.10 -3.74
C THR A 587 -14.29 -10.73 -5.08
N LEU A 588 -15.51 -10.46 -5.57
CA LEU A 588 -15.98 -10.97 -6.85
C LEU A 588 -15.63 -10.03 -8.00
N ALA A 589 -15.63 -8.73 -7.75
CA ALA A 589 -15.41 -7.71 -8.77
C ALA A 589 -14.03 -7.79 -9.40
N THR A 590 -13.91 -7.24 -10.61
CA THR A 590 -12.65 -7.16 -11.37
C THR A 590 -11.70 -6.07 -10.84
N HIS A 591 -12.15 -5.26 -9.88
CA HIS A 591 -11.39 -4.23 -9.20
C HIS A 591 -11.87 -4.08 -7.75
N ALA A 592 -11.10 -3.36 -6.93
CA ALA A 592 -11.35 -3.24 -5.49
C ALA A 592 -12.60 -2.42 -5.12
N GLU A 593 -13.16 -1.63 -6.04
CA GLU A 593 -14.11 -0.55 -5.69
C GLU A 593 -15.58 -0.95 -5.63
N VAL A 594 -15.93 -2.25 -5.75
CA VAL A 594 -17.33 -2.70 -5.68
C VAL A 594 -17.65 -3.31 -4.31
N ASP A 595 -17.10 -4.49 -3.97
CA ASP A 595 -17.36 -5.25 -2.73
C ASP A 595 -17.13 -4.46 -1.44
N VAL A 596 -16.21 -3.50 -1.47
CA VAL A 596 -15.92 -2.57 -0.37
C VAL A 596 -17.16 -1.78 0.08
N ASN A 597 -18.12 -1.51 -0.82
CA ASN A 597 -19.29 -0.69 -0.54
C ASN A 597 -20.34 -1.39 0.35
N LEU A 598 -20.18 -2.69 0.63
CA LEU A 598 -20.94 -3.36 1.69
C LEU A 598 -20.74 -2.64 3.03
N MET A 599 -19.50 -2.25 3.36
CA MET A 599 -19.17 -1.57 4.63
C MET A 599 -19.96 -0.26 4.82
N PRO A 600 -19.83 0.77 3.95
CA PRO A 600 -20.58 2.00 4.13
C PRO A 600 -22.08 1.77 4.06
N GLY A 601 -22.59 0.85 3.22
CA GLY A 601 -24.01 0.50 3.19
C GLY A 601 -24.54 -0.03 4.53
N ILE A 602 -23.79 -0.90 5.21
CA ILE A 602 -24.11 -1.41 6.56
C ILE A 602 -24.13 -0.26 7.56
N VAL A 603 -23.08 0.57 7.58
CA VAL A 603 -22.97 1.70 8.52
C VAL A 603 -24.12 2.68 8.32
N TYR A 604 -24.44 3.07 7.08
CA TYR A 604 -25.57 3.95 6.81
C TYR A 604 -26.91 3.36 7.24
N SER A 605 -27.09 2.04 7.06
CA SER A 605 -28.34 1.36 7.45
C SER A 605 -28.54 1.30 8.96
N TYR A 606 -27.49 0.97 9.72
CA TYR A 606 -27.62 0.69 11.15
C TYR A 606 -27.25 1.87 12.06
N LEU A 607 -26.27 2.69 11.67
CA LEU A 607 -25.82 3.83 12.47
C LEU A 607 -26.55 5.11 12.09
N HIS A 608 -26.76 5.35 10.80
CA HIS A 608 -27.42 6.56 10.30
C HIS A 608 -28.90 6.37 9.97
N HIS A 609 -29.41 5.13 10.09
CA HIS A 609 -30.81 4.77 9.85
C HIS A 609 -31.33 5.19 8.45
N ARG A 610 -30.46 5.12 7.43
CA ARG A 610 -30.78 5.45 6.03
C ARG A 610 -30.87 4.20 5.16
N THR A 611 -31.74 4.25 4.17
CA THR A 611 -31.78 3.25 3.08
C THR A 611 -31.24 3.86 1.78
N ALA A 612 -31.06 3.02 0.77
CA ALA A 612 -30.73 3.44 -0.59
C ALA A 612 -31.78 4.38 -1.23
N TRP A 613 -32.95 4.55 -0.60
CA TRP A 613 -34.09 5.32 -1.14
C TRP A 613 -34.33 6.65 -0.41
N ASP A 614 -33.52 7.00 0.60
CA ASP A 614 -33.70 8.23 1.41
C ASP A 614 -33.07 9.50 0.80
N GLY A 615 -32.52 9.42 -0.42
CA GLY A 615 -31.89 10.53 -1.11
C GLY A 615 -30.38 10.30 -1.34
N PRO A 616 -29.71 11.20 -2.06
CA PRO A 616 -28.37 10.92 -2.58
C PRO A 616 -27.38 10.87 -1.43
N THR A 617 -27.01 9.65 -1.03
CA THR A 617 -25.90 9.39 -0.12
C THR A 617 -24.61 9.23 -0.91
N HIS A 618 -24.63 8.32 -1.90
CA HIS A 618 -23.57 8.11 -2.88
C HIS A 618 -24.16 7.38 -4.10
N ASP A 619 -23.70 7.68 -5.31
CA ASP A 619 -24.32 7.18 -6.55
C ASP A 619 -24.28 5.65 -6.69
N THR A 620 -23.30 5.00 -6.07
CA THR A 620 -23.18 3.53 -6.07
C THR A 620 -24.17 2.84 -5.12
N TYR A 621 -24.71 3.57 -4.14
CA TYR A 621 -25.69 3.06 -3.18
C TYR A 621 -27.11 3.48 -3.51
N ASP A 622 -27.26 4.73 -3.97
CA ASP A 622 -28.53 5.35 -4.33
C ASP A 622 -29.35 4.45 -5.28
N GLY A 623 -30.56 4.10 -4.83
CA GLY A 623 -31.46 3.20 -5.54
C GLY A 623 -31.77 3.69 -6.96
N PRO A 624 -32.24 4.94 -7.15
CA PRO A 624 -32.46 5.51 -8.48
C PRO A 624 -31.25 5.42 -9.42
N SER A 625 -30.05 5.77 -8.95
CA SER A 625 -28.81 5.66 -9.74
C SER A 625 -28.52 4.21 -10.16
N ARG A 626 -28.61 3.25 -9.23
CA ARG A 626 -28.46 1.82 -9.55
C ARG A 626 -29.51 1.32 -10.54
N MET A 627 -30.77 1.74 -10.41
CA MET A 627 -31.84 1.32 -11.32
C MET A 627 -31.61 1.81 -12.74
N LYS A 628 -31.10 3.05 -12.87
CA LYS A 628 -30.74 3.60 -14.17
C LYS A 628 -29.66 2.76 -14.84
N GLY A 629 -28.54 2.49 -14.15
CA GLY A 629 -27.47 1.71 -14.78
C GLY A 629 -27.79 0.23 -14.93
N MET A 630 -28.65 -0.34 -14.08
CA MET A 630 -29.13 -1.70 -14.28
C MET A 630 -30.01 -1.80 -15.54
N LYS A 631 -30.82 -0.77 -15.83
CA LYS A 631 -31.54 -0.69 -17.10
C LYS A 631 -30.58 -0.62 -18.28
N GLU A 632 -29.56 0.23 -18.22
CA GLU A 632 -28.54 0.37 -19.28
C GLU A 632 -27.80 -0.96 -19.52
N PHE A 633 -27.40 -1.65 -18.46
CA PHE A 633 -26.77 -2.98 -18.53
C PHE A 633 -27.69 -4.03 -19.17
N LEU A 634 -28.98 -4.04 -18.81
CA LEU A 634 -29.97 -4.95 -19.39
C LEU A 634 -30.37 -4.59 -20.83
N GLU A 635 -29.99 -3.43 -21.35
CA GLU A 635 -30.16 -3.04 -22.76
C GLU A 635 -29.00 -3.53 -23.64
N LEU A 636 -27.85 -3.92 -23.06
CA LEU A 636 -26.72 -4.50 -23.80
C LEU A 636 -27.12 -5.82 -24.50
N PRO A 637 -26.47 -6.20 -25.62
CA PRO A 637 -26.57 -7.53 -26.19
C PRO A 637 -26.26 -8.62 -25.16
N GLU A 638 -26.93 -9.78 -25.22
CA GLU A 638 -26.76 -10.86 -24.22
C GLU A 638 -25.29 -11.31 -24.08
N ALA A 639 -24.53 -11.32 -25.19
CA ALA A 639 -23.12 -11.67 -25.20
C ALA A 639 -22.21 -10.65 -24.48
N GLU A 640 -22.67 -9.40 -24.31
CA GLU A 640 -21.94 -8.30 -23.67
C GLU A 640 -22.32 -8.13 -22.18
N ARG A 641 -23.37 -8.81 -21.71
CA ARG A 641 -23.80 -8.82 -20.29
C ARG A 641 -22.92 -9.74 -19.45
N SER A 642 -21.63 -9.46 -19.43
CA SER A 642 -20.65 -10.17 -18.62
C SER A 642 -20.47 -9.49 -17.25
N TRP A 643 -19.78 -10.18 -16.34
CA TRP A 643 -19.46 -9.62 -15.03
C TRP A 643 -18.46 -8.48 -15.12
N GLU A 644 -17.53 -8.54 -16.07
CA GLU A 644 -16.61 -7.44 -16.37
C GLU A 644 -17.38 -6.17 -16.76
N SER A 645 -18.32 -6.27 -17.70
CA SER A 645 -19.19 -5.13 -18.09
C SER A 645 -20.03 -4.62 -16.92
N ALA A 646 -20.47 -5.51 -16.01
CA ALA A 646 -21.21 -5.10 -14.82
C ALA A 646 -20.34 -4.32 -13.84
N CYS A 647 -19.06 -4.67 -13.70
CA CYS A 647 -18.08 -3.98 -12.83
C CYS A 647 -17.66 -2.61 -13.40
N GLU A 648 -17.62 -2.46 -14.72
CA GLU A 648 -17.36 -1.15 -15.35
C GLU A 648 -18.50 -0.13 -15.13
N GLY A 649 -19.70 -0.60 -14.79
CA GLY A 649 -20.89 0.22 -14.54
C GLY A 649 -21.44 0.11 -13.12
N VAL A 650 -22.61 0.72 -12.87
CA VAL A 650 -23.25 0.66 -11.55
C VAL A 650 -24.01 -0.66 -11.28
N ALA A 651 -24.05 -1.58 -12.25
CA ALA A 651 -24.78 -2.85 -12.15
C ALA A 651 -24.16 -3.81 -11.13
N ALA A 652 -22.83 -3.85 -10.99
CA ALA A 652 -22.18 -4.69 -9.98
C ALA A 652 -22.51 -4.27 -8.53
N TYR A 653 -22.81 -3.00 -8.30
CA TYR A 653 -23.27 -2.52 -6.98
C TYR A 653 -24.70 -2.97 -6.69
N ASP A 654 -25.56 -3.00 -7.72
CA ASP A 654 -26.93 -3.53 -7.60
C ASP A 654 -26.95 -5.01 -7.23
N PHE A 655 -26.00 -5.79 -7.74
CA PHE A 655 -25.82 -7.19 -7.32
C PHE A 655 -25.68 -7.32 -5.80
N GLN A 656 -24.91 -6.44 -5.17
CA GLN A 656 -24.61 -6.50 -3.74
C GLN A 656 -25.75 -5.98 -2.87
N PHE A 657 -26.21 -4.76 -3.17
CA PHE A 657 -27.27 -4.12 -2.40
C PHE A 657 -28.62 -4.78 -2.62
N GLY A 658 -28.91 -5.29 -3.83
CA GLY A 658 -30.15 -6.00 -4.12
C GLY A 658 -30.35 -7.25 -3.24
N LEU A 659 -29.27 -7.95 -2.88
CA LEU A 659 -29.35 -9.05 -1.91
C LEU A 659 -29.65 -8.56 -0.49
N ALA A 660 -29.03 -7.46 -0.05
CA ALA A 660 -29.30 -6.85 1.24
C ALA A 660 -30.71 -6.24 1.33
N GLU A 661 -31.22 -5.66 0.26
CA GLU A 661 -32.57 -5.12 0.17
C GLU A 661 -33.61 -6.25 0.18
N ALA A 662 -33.33 -7.34 -0.53
CA ALA A 662 -34.21 -8.50 -0.59
C ALA A 662 -34.30 -9.29 0.73
N PHE A 663 -33.14 -9.62 1.30
CA PHE A 663 -33.02 -10.57 2.40
C PHE A 663 -32.65 -9.91 3.74
N GLY A 664 -32.54 -8.58 3.76
CA GLY A 664 -31.89 -7.83 4.82
C GLY A 664 -30.36 -8.02 4.81
N TRP A 665 -29.64 -7.11 5.49
CA TRP A 665 -28.18 -7.23 5.67
C TRP A 665 -27.73 -8.50 6.40
N GLN A 666 -28.66 -9.25 7.01
CA GLN A 666 -28.38 -10.52 7.67
C GLN A 666 -27.84 -11.56 6.68
N VAL A 667 -28.23 -11.52 5.41
CA VAL A 667 -27.72 -12.44 4.38
C VAL A 667 -26.20 -12.34 4.22
N TRP A 668 -25.67 -11.11 4.19
CA TRP A 668 -24.24 -10.84 4.10
C TRP A 668 -23.54 -11.21 5.40
N LYS A 669 -24.11 -10.85 6.54
CA LYS A 669 -23.57 -11.22 7.86
C LYS A 669 -23.39 -12.73 8.01
N ASP A 670 -24.42 -13.51 7.69
CA ASP A 670 -24.37 -14.97 7.82
C ASP A 670 -23.41 -15.59 6.81
N ALA A 671 -23.42 -15.11 5.56
CA ALA A 671 -22.53 -15.62 4.52
C ALA A 671 -21.05 -15.34 4.83
N LEU A 672 -20.70 -14.10 5.14
CA LEU A 672 -19.33 -13.70 5.44
C LEU A 672 -18.83 -14.27 6.76
N SER A 673 -19.70 -14.39 7.78
CA SER A 673 -19.34 -15.06 9.04
C SER A 673 -19.02 -16.55 8.83
N ARG A 674 -19.81 -17.26 8.00
CA ARG A 674 -19.55 -18.66 7.65
C ARG A 674 -18.23 -18.79 6.88
N LEU A 675 -18.05 -17.97 5.85
CA LEU A 675 -16.83 -17.94 5.05
C LEU A 675 -15.60 -17.69 5.93
N MET A 676 -15.66 -16.67 6.79
CA MET A 676 -14.56 -16.34 7.68
C MET A 676 -14.26 -17.45 8.69
N GLY A 677 -15.30 -18.08 9.26
CA GLY A 677 -15.14 -19.26 10.10
C GLY A 677 -14.42 -20.42 9.39
N PHE A 678 -14.75 -20.64 8.11
CA PHE A 678 -14.06 -21.61 7.27
C PHE A 678 -12.60 -21.21 7.01
N LEU A 679 -12.30 -19.95 6.68
CA LEU A 679 -10.92 -19.52 6.45
C LEU A 679 -10.03 -19.71 7.68
N GLN A 680 -10.58 -19.43 8.87
CA GLN A 680 -9.88 -19.63 10.14
C GLN A 680 -9.72 -21.10 10.50
N LYS A 681 -10.69 -21.95 10.12
CA LYS A 681 -10.66 -23.38 10.39
C LYS A 681 -11.34 -24.17 9.26
N PRO A 682 -10.62 -24.49 8.17
CA PRO A 682 -11.22 -25.13 6.99
C PRO A 682 -11.90 -26.46 7.30
N ALA A 683 -11.35 -27.23 8.25
CA ALA A 683 -11.90 -28.50 8.70
C ALA A 683 -13.27 -28.39 9.40
N SER A 684 -13.73 -27.18 9.78
CA SER A 684 -15.03 -26.99 10.42
C SER A 684 -16.21 -26.90 9.45
N ASP A 685 -15.96 -26.74 8.15
CA ASP A 685 -17.00 -26.68 7.12
C ASP A 685 -16.64 -27.59 5.95
N THR A 686 -17.09 -28.83 6.02
CA THR A 686 -16.80 -29.84 5.01
C THR A 686 -17.46 -29.55 3.66
N GLU A 687 -18.56 -28.79 3.65
CA GLU A 687 -19.24 -28.39 2.42
C GLU A 687 -18.38 -27.37 1.66
N LEU A 688 -17.91 -26.30 2.33
CA LEU A 688 -17.00 -25.33 1.72
C LEU A 688 -15.63 -25.95 1.37
N ALA A 689 -15.11 -26.85 2.21
CA ALA A 689 -13.89 -27.59 1.92
C ALA A 689 -14.00 -28.51 0.68
N SER A 690 -15.21 -28.91 0.30
CA SER A 690 -15.44 -29.76 -0.89
C SER A 690 -15.38 -28.99 -2.22
N LEU A 691 -15.44 -27.66 -2.17
CA LEU A 691 -15.43 -26.73 -3.30
C LEU A 691 -14.00 -26.37 -3.76
N ASN A 692 -13.08 -27.33 -3.69
CA ASN A 692 -11.67 -27.14 -4.09
C ASN A 692 -11.38 -27.54 -5.55
N ASP A 693 -12.42 -27.68 -6.36
CA ASP A 693 -12.27 -27.93 -7.80
C ASP A 693 -12.05 -26.57 -8.51
N GLY A 694 -11.27 -26.54 -9.60
CA GLY A 694 -11.00 -25.32 -10.37
C GLY A 694 -9.82 -24.49 -9.87
N ASP A 695 -9.58 -23.35 -10.52
CA ASP A 695 -8.56 -22.38 -10.08
C ASP A 695 -9.02 -21.63 -8.81
N LYS A 696 -8.09 -20.89 -8.18
CA LYS A 696 -8.36 -20.14 -6.93
C LYS A 696 -9.53 -19.15 -7.09
N GLU A 697 -9.67 -18.54 -8.25
CA GLU A 697 -10.71 -17.56 -8.56
C GLU A 697 -12.10 -18.23 -8.63
N GLN A 698 -12.19 -19.43 -9.20
CA GLN A 698 -13.43 -20.19 -9.17
C GLN A 698 -13.79 -20.66 -7.76
N GLN A 699 -12.81 -21.15 -7.00
CA GLN A 699 -13.02 -21.62 -5.63
C GLN A 699 -13.59 -20.53 -4.71
N LYS A 700 -13.06 -19.29 -4.79
CA LYS A 700 -13.58 -18.17 -3.98
C LYS A 700 -15.03 -17.83 -4.34
N ARG A 701 -15.35 -17.75 -5.64
CA ARG A 701 -16.72 -17.47 -6.11
C ARG A 701 -17.70 -18.54 -5.67
N ASP A 702 -17.35 -19.81 -5.82
CA ASP A 702 -18.19 -20.95 -5.45
C ASP A 702 -18.49 -20.96 -3.94
N ARG A 703 -17.49 -20.69 -3.10
CA ARG A 703 -17.67 -20.62 -1.64
C ARG A 703 -18.59 -19.48 -1.23
N LEU A 704 -18.38 -18.27 -1.76
CA LEU A 704 -19.27 -17.13 -1.46
C LEU A 704 -20.69 -17.38 -1.97
N PHE A 705 -20.83 -17.92 -3.19
CA PHE A 705 -22.11 -18.29 -3.77
C PHE A 705 -22.89 -19.29 -2.89
N VAL A 706 -22.24 -20.36 -2.42
CA VAL A 706 -22.85 -21.34 -1.51
C VAL A 706 -23.21 -20.71 -0.16
N CYS A 707 -22.36 -19.83 0.38
CA CYS A 707 -22.66 -19.11 1.61
C CYS A 707 -23.90 -18.22 1.47
N LEU A 708 -24.02 -17.46 0.37
CA LEU A 708 -25.17 -16.60 0.09
C LEU A 708 -26.45 -17.41 -0.16
N CYS A 709 -26.37 -18.54 -0.86
CA CYS A 709 -27.53 -19.43 -1.04
C CYS A 709 -28.03 -19.99 0.29
N ALA A 710 -27.12 -20.42 1.16
CA ALA A 710 -27.46 -20.93 2.48
C ALA A 710 -28.07 -19.84 3.39
N ALA A 711 -27.50 -18.63 3.37
CA ALA A 711 -27.96 -17.49 4.17
C ALA A 711 -29.34 -17.00 3.73
N SER A 712 -29.55 -16.86 2.41
CA SER A 712 -30.85 -16.45 1.82
C SER A 712 -31.89 -17.58 1.80
N LYS A 713 -31.46 -18.82 2.07
CA LYS A 713 -32.25 -20.06 1.89
C LYS A 713 -32.86 -20.18 0.49
N SER A 714 -32.14 -19.66 -0.50
CA SER A 714 -32.60 -19.52 -1.87
C SER A 714 -31.50 -19.94 -2.84
N ASN A 715 -31.89 -20.54 -3.96
CA ASN A 715 -30.97 -20.82 -5.06
C ASN A 715 -30.77 -19.52 -5.86
N LEU A 716 -29.61 -18.89 -5.68
CA LEU A 716 -29.26 -17.60 -6.29
C LEU A 716 -28.65 -17.75 -7.70
N THR A 717 -28.66 -18.95 -8.30
CA THR A 717 -28.14 -19.16 -9.66
C THR A 717 -28.74 -18.18 -10.67
N PRO A 718 -30.07 -17.92 -10.70
CA PRO A 718 -30.64 -16.94 -11.63
C PRO A 718 -30.15 -15.50 -11.36
N TRP A 719 -29.94 -15.13 -10.09
CA TRP A 719 -29.42 -13.83 -9.71
C TRP A 719 -27.97 -13.64 -10.17
N PHE A 720 -27.08 -14.59 -9.91
CA PHE A 720 -25.69 -14.54 -10.39
C PHE A 720 -25.64 -14.43 -11.92
N ASN A 721 -26.40 -15.28 -12.61
CA ASN A 721 -26.45 -15.32 -14.08
C ASN A 721 -26.97 -14.03 -14.72
N ARG A 722 -27.74 -13.22 -14.00
CA ARG A 722 -28.24 -11.92 -14.47
C ARG A 722 -27.10 -10.94 -14.70
N TYR A 723 -26.06 -10.98 -13.87
CA TYR A 723 -24.91 -10.06 -13.92
C TYR A 723 -23.69 -10.68 -14.63
N GLY A 724 -23.85 -11.83 -15.28
CA GLY A 724 -22.74 -12.52 -15.95
C GLY A 724 -21.87 -13.40 -15.04
N LEU A 725 -22.18 -13.49 -13.74
CA LEU A 725 -21.57 -14.46 -12.83
C LEU A 725 -22.17 -15.85 -13.07
N GLY A 726 -21.33 -16.89 -13.20
CA GLY A 726 -21.74 -18.25 -13.55
C GLY A 726 -21.62 -18.59 -15.03
N LYS A 727 -21.13 -17.67 -15.87
CA LYS A 727 -20.97 -17.82 -17.33
C LYS A 727 -19.60 -17.30 -17.78
N GLY A 728 -19.19 -17.69 -18.99
CA GLY A 728 -17.97 -17.16 -19.64
C GLY A 728 -16.71 -17.32 -18.78
N ASN A 729 -16.01 -16.21 -18.55
CA ASN A 729 -14.78 -16.15 -17.73
C ASN A 729 -15.03 -16.29 -16.23
N PHE A 730 -16.29 -16.24 -15.78
CA PHE A 730 -16.68 -16.29 -14.37
C PHE A 730 -17.56 -17.50 -14.04
N PRO A 731 -17.18 -18.75 -14.39
CA PRO A 731 -18.04 -19.92 -14.23
C PRO A 731 -18.30 -20.30 -12.76
N LEU A 732 -19.45 -20.89 -12.46
CA LEU A 732 -19.71 -21.56 -11.18
C LEU A 732 -19.46 -23.07 -11.32
N GLY A 733 -18.85 -23.68 -10.31
CA GLY A 733 -18.57 -25.11 -10.30
C GLY A 733 -19.83 -25.96 -10.17
N SER A 734 -19.80 -27.16 -10.77
CA SER A 734 -20.95 -28.08 -10.76
C SER A 734 -21.37 -28.53 -9.35
N LYS A 735 -20.41 -28.67 -8.42
CA LYS A 735 -20.69 -28.95 -7.01
C LYS A 735 -21.43 -27.80 -6.32
N ALA A 736 -20.99 -26.56 -6.56
CA ALA A 736 -21.63 -25.37 -5.99
C ALA A 736 -23.09 -25.25 -6.50
N LEU A 737 -23.30 -25.47 -7.80
CA LEU A 737 -24.64 -25.51 -8.40
C LEU A 737 -25.51 -26.63 -7.82
N ALA A 738 -24.95 -27.82 -7.60
CA ALA A 738 -25.68 -28.94 -6.99
C ALA A 738 -26.07 -28.68 -5.52
N ILE A 739 -25.26 -27.93 -4.78
CA ILE A 739 -25.60 -27.48 -3.42
C ILE A 739 -26.73 -26.44 -3.49
N ALA A 740 -26.61 -25.44 -4.36
CA ALA A 740 -27.62 -24.40 -4.51
C ALA A 740 -28.99 -24.96 -4.94
N ALA A 741 -29.02 -25.98 -5.79
CA ALA A 741 -30.25 -26.63 -6.26
C ALA A 741 -31.10 -27.28 -5.15
N LYS A 742 -30.59 -27.41 -3.92
CA LYS A 742 -31.36 -27.85 -2.75
C LYS A 742 -32.33 -26.78 -2.23
N PHE A 743 -32.17 -25.53 -2.64
CA PHE A 743 -32.99 -24.39 -2.23
C PHE A 743 -33.98 -23.99 -3.34
N PRO A 744 -35.12 -23.34 -2.99
CA PRO A 744 -36.04 -22.79 -3.98
C PRO A 744 -35.38 -21.70 -4.82
N GLU A 745 -35.66 -21.66 -6.13
CA GLU A 745 -35.13 -20.63 -7.02
C GLU A 745 -35.60 -19.23 -6.64
N TRP A 746 -34.66 -18.29 -6.65
CA TRP A 746 -34.93 -16.87 -6.48
C TRP A 746 -34.25 -16.08 -7.58
N SER A 747 -35.01 -15.23 -8.26
CA SER A 747 -34.56 -14.46 -9.42
C SER A 747 -34.69 -12.94 -9.23
N GLY A 748 -35.08 -12.47 -8.05
CA GLY A 748 -35.25 -11.04 -7.75
C GLY A 748 -36.39 -10.80 -6.78
N ASN A 749 -36.55 -9.54 -6.37
CA ASN A 749 -37.57 -9.11 -5.42
C ASN A 749 -38.98 -9.56 -5.84
N ARG A 750 -39.71 -10.16 -4.90
CA ARG A 750 -41.08 -10.66 -5.10
C ARG A 750 -42.09 -9.67 -4.52
N PRO A 751 -43.29 -9.52 -5.13
CA PRO A 751 -44.21 -8.46 -4.69
C PRO A 751 -44.81 -8.65 -3.30
N ILE A 752 -45.06 -7.53 -2.62
CA ILE A 752 -45.80 -7.48 -1.35
C ILE A 752 -47.16 -8.18 -1.51
N SER A 753 -47.38 -9.19 -0.67
CA SER A 753 -48.55 -10.06 -0.73
C SER A 753 -49.74 -9.52 0.07
N GLY A 754 -49.53 -8.62 1.03
CA GLY A 754 -50.62 -8.04 1.83
C GLY A 754 -50.19 -6.97 2.82
N ILE A 755 -51.18 -6.35 3.47
CA ILE A 755 -51.00 -5.50 4.64
C ILE A 755 -51.83 -6.10 5.78
N GLN A 756 -51.22 -6.29 6.94
CA GLN A 756 -51.86 -6.74 8.17
C GLN A 756 -52.07 -5.55 9.11
N GLY A 757 -53.30 -5.37 9.57
CA GLY A 757 -53.67 -4.34 10.54
C GLY A 757 -55.18 -4.20 10.68
N PRO A 758 -55.68 -3.41 11.65
CA PRO A 758 -57.10 -3.21 11.82
C PRO A 758 -57.67 -2.39 10.64
N PRO A 759 -58.83 -2.78 10.07
CA PRO A 759 -59.48 -2.01 8.99
C PRO A 759 -60.11 -0.70 9.49
N SER A 760 -60.26 -0.55 10.81
CA SER A 760 -60.70 0.69 11.43
C SER A 760 -60.06 0.92 12.80
N ILE A 761 -59.78 2.17 13.14
CA ILE A 761 -59.26 2.61 14.44
C ILE A 761 -60.13 3.73 15.02
N GLY A 762 -60.14 3.91 16.34
CA GLY A 762 -60.78 5.05 17.00
C GLY A 762 -59.93 6.32 16.96
N ALA A 763 -60.53 7.48 17.18
CA ALA A 763 -59.88 8.78 17.10
C ALA A 763 -58.73 9.01 18.10
N ASN A 764 -58.62 8.18 19.13
CA ASN A 764 -57.55 8.24 20.12
C ASN A 764 -56.62 7.01 20.05
N ASP A 765 -56.87 6.10 19.11
CA ASP A 765 -56.11 4.86 19.00
C ASP A 765 -54.85 5.08 18.16
N THR A 766 -53.83 4.27 18.44
CA THR A 766 -52.65 4.10 17.59
C THR A 766 -52.66 2.66 17.10
N ALA A 767 -52.33 2.45 15.83
CA ALA A 767 -52.23 1.11 15.26
C ALA A 767 -50.99 0.98 14.38
N THR A 768 -50.29 -0.14 14.52
CA THR A 768 -49.14 -0.48 13.68
C THR A 768 -49.57 -1.43 12.57
N TYR A 769 -49.33 -1.03 11.32
CA TYR A 769 -49.55 -1.87 10.15
C TYR A 769 -48.26 -2.61 9.79
N LYS A 770 -48.40 -3.85 9.30
CA LYS A 770 -47.27 -4.69 8.89
C LYS A 770 -47.46 -5.18 7.46
N ALA A 771 -46.41 -5.12 6.66
CA ALA A 771 -46.41 -5.72 5.34
C ALA A 771 -46.34 -7.25 5.46
N ILE A 772 -46.97 -7.96 4.54
CA ILE A 772 -46.80 -9.40 4.36
C ILE A 772 -46.01 -9.56 3.07
N ASP A 773 -44.76 -9.97 3.19
CA ASP A 773 -43.84 -10.09 2.07
C ASP A 773 -43.24 -11.51 1.99
N PRO A 774 -43.17 -12.13 0.80
CA PRO A 774 -42.54 -13.43 0.64
C PRO A 774 -41.02 -13.39 0.83
N ASP A 775 -40.35 -12.26 0.62
CA ASP A 775 -38.91 -12.07 0.83
C ASP A 775 -38.62 -11.62 2.28
N PRO A 776 -37.88 -12.43 3.06
CA PRO A 776 -37.67 -12.16 4.47
C PRO A 776 -36.60 -11.07 4.65
N GLY A 777 -36.91 -9.99 5.40
CA GLY A 777 -35.90 -9.00 5.79
C GLY A 777 -35.94 -7.68 5.03
N GLN A 778 -36.96 -7.49 4.17
CA GLN A 778 -37.25 -6.22 3.52
C GLN A 778 -37.39 -5.07 4.50
N ILE A 779 -36.86 -3.91 4.10
CA ILE A 779 -37.17 -2.62 4.73
C ILE A 779 -38.38 -2.04 4.01
N PHE A 780 -39.39 -1.63 4.78
CA PHE A 780 -40.63 -1.07 4.24
C PHE A 780 -40.70 0.45 4.46
N GLU A 781 -41.31 1.12 3.50
CA GLU A 781 -41.67 2.54 3.56
C GLU A 781 -43.19 2.68 3.60
N TRP A 782 -43.69 3.39 4.61
CA TRP A 782 -45.12 3.61 4.82
C TRP A 782 -45.51 5.06 4.58
N ASP A 783 -46.60 5.27 3.85
CA ASP A 783 -47.14 6.59 3.55
C ASP A 783 -48.67 6.62 3.65
N ILE A 784 -49.23 7.80 3.95
CA ILE A 784 -50.64 8.09 3.73
C ILE A 784 -50.77 8.75 2.37
N VAL A 785 -51.26 8.02 1.37
CA VAL A 785 -51.34 8.50 -0.02
C VAL A 785 -52.59 9.31 -0.31
N SER A 786 -53.67 9.14 0.46
CA SER A 786 -54.87 10.00 0.38
C SER A 786 -55.71 9.93 1.66
N GLY A 787 -56.68 10.85 1.79
CA GLY A 787 -57.60 10.90 2.94
C GLY A 787 -57.13 11.74 4.14
N ASN A 788 -55.98 12.41 4.03
CA ASN A 788 -55.37 13.21 5.11
C ASN A 788 -54.99 14.65 4.68
N PRO A 789 -55.92 15.45 4.12
CA PRO A 789 -55.61 16.76 3.55
C PRO A 789 -55.22 17.83 4.58
N ASP A 790 -55.61 17.66 5.85
CA ASP A 790 -55.39 18.61 6.96
C ASP A 790 -54.28 18.14 7.93
N GLN A 791 -53.57 17.07 7.55
CA GLN A 791 -52.54 16.40 8.35
C GLN A 791 -53.03 16.03 9.75
N SER A 792 -54.29 15.61 9.86
CA SER A 792 -54.87 15.09 11.10
C SER A 792 -54.31 13.72 11.52
N PHE A 793 -53.62 13.03 10.61
CA PHE A 793 -52.99 11.73 10.86
C PHE A 793 -51.53 11.73 10.44
N SER A 794 -50.72 10.87 11.05
CA SER A 794 -49.34 10.58 10.63
C SER A 794 -49.11 9.08 10.63
N ILE A 795 -48.40 8.56 9.64
CA ILE A 795 -47.85 7.21 9.68
C ILE A 795 -46.33 7.30 9.76
N ASP A 796 -45.73 6.54 10.67
CA ASP A 796 -44.28 6.45 10.75
C ASP A 796 -43.73 5.66 9.55
N LYS A 797 -42.77 6.27 8.83
CA LYS A 797 -42.25 5.76 7.55
C LYS A 797 -41.67 4.34 7.66
N ARG A 798 -41.15 3.93 8.81
CA ARG A 798 -40.42 2.65 8.98
C ARG A 798 -41.22 1.60 9.73
N SER A 799 -41.89 2.01 10.80
CA SER A 799 -42.65 1.09 11.66
C SER A 799 -44.08 0.85 11.17
N GLY A 800 -44.62 1.71 10.31
CA GLY A 800 -46.02 1.64 9.90
C GLY A 800 -47.00 2.02 11.02
N GLU A 801 -46.53 2.71 12.06
CA GLU A 801 -47.36 3.18 13.17
C GLU A 801 -48.19 4.39 12.74
N LEU A 802 -49.51 4.19 12.61
CA LEU A 802 -50.49 5.22 12.33
C LEU A 802 -50.99 5.86 13.63
N LYS A 803 -50.86 7.19 13.72
CA LYS A 803 -51.29 8.02 14.85
C LYS A 803 -52.32 9.06 14.40
N THR A 804 -53.31 9.29 15.27
CA THR A 804 -54.23 10.43 15.15
C THR A 804 -53.61 11.64 15.87
N LEU A 805 -53.30 12.68 15.11
CA LEU A 805 -52.75 13.95 15.61
C LEU A 805 -53.87 14.93 15.98
N LYS A 806 -54.97 14.91 15.22
CA LYS A 806 -56.16 15.72 15.47
C LYS A 806 -57.41 14.85 15.33
N LYS A 807 -58.30 14.94 16.32
CA LYS A 807 -59.56 14.19 16.31
C LYS A 807 -60.42 14.60 15.11
N PRO A 808 -60.84 13.67 14.24
CA PRO A 808 -61.68 14.00 13.10
C PRO A 808 -63.13 14.25 13.55
N ALA A 809 -63.81 15.21 12.93
CA ALA A 809 -65.20 15.56 13.22
C ALA A 809 -66.22 14.54 12.64
N ALA A 810 -65.80 13.75 11.65
CA ALA A 810 -66.57 12.69 10.99
C ALA A 810 -65.62 11.54 10.62
N PRO A 811 -66.12 10.31 10.33
CA PRO A 811 -65.26 9.22 9.90
C PRO A 811 -64.37 9.61 8.71
N ALA A 812 -63.06 9.36 8.82
CA ALA A 812 -62.10 9.61 7.75
C ALA A 812 -61.61 8.28 7.17
N THR A 813 -61.57 8.17 5.84
CA THR A 813 -61.00 7.00 5.15
C THR A 813 -59.63 7.35 4.61
N LEU A 814 -58.60 6.76 5.20
CA LEU A 814 -57.21 6.89 4.77
C LEU A 814 -56.87 5.79 3.79
N LEU A 815 -56.16 6.13 2.72
CA LEU A 815 -55.46 5.14 1.90
C LEU A 815 -54.00 5.14 2.36
N ILE A 816 -53.60 4.08 3.06
CA ILE A 816 -52.21 3.85 3.42
C ILE A 816 -51.54 3.01 2.35
N ARG A 817 -50.25 3.27 2.12
CA ARG A 817 -49.38 2.51 1.22
C ARG A 817 -48.22 1.95 2.01
N VAL A 818 -47.84 0.72 1.69
CA VAL A 818 -46.52 0.18 1.99
C VAL A 818 -45.76 -0.09 0.70
N GLN A 819 -44.47 0.24 0.68
CA GLN A 819 -43.56 -0.03 -0.43
C GLN A 819 -42.31 -0.73 0.12
N ASP A 820 -41.81 -1.74 -0.58
CA ASP A 820 -40.56 -2.40 -0.22
C ASP A 820 -39.35 -1.58 -0.74
N CYS A 821 -38.15 -1.96 -0.29
CA CYS A 821 -36.89 -1.38 -0.76
C CYS A 821 -36.15 -2.31 -1.74
N GLY A 822 -36.70 -3.50 -2.03
CA GLY A 822 -36.15 -4.44 -2.99
C GLY A 822 -36.18 -3.96 -4.44
N VAL A 823 -35.45 -4.65 -5.30
CA VAL A 823 -35.35 -4.35 -6.73
C VAL A 823 -35.95 -5.49 -7.57
N PRO A 824 -37.00 -5.24 -8.39
CA PRO A 824 -37.73 -3.97 -8.53
C PRO A 824 -38.61 -3.69 -7.30
N ARG A 825 -38.86 -2.40 -7.00
CA ARG A 825 -39.73 -2.01 -5.89
C ARG A 825 -41.17 -2.41 -6.15
N THR A 826 -41.84 -2.90 -5.11
CA THR A 826 -43.27 -3.22 -5.15
C THR A 826 -44.02 -2.50 -4.04
N GLU A 827 -45.30 -2.22 -4.28
CA GLU A 827 -46.14 -1.51 -3.32
C GLU A 827 -47.52 -2.17 -3.17
N LYS A 828 -48.14 -1.93 -2.03
CA LYS A 828 -49.51 -2.32 -1.74
C LYS A 828 -50.22 -1.24 -0.97
N THR A 829 -51.54 -1.14 -1.16
CA THR A 829 -52.38 -0.17 -0.46
C THR A 829 -53.47 -0.85 0.37
N MET A 830 -53.88 -0.18 1.44
CA MET A 830 -54.99 -0.60 2.30
C MET A 830 -55.81 0.63 2.68
N GLN A 831 -57.14 0.49 2.67
CA GLN A 831 -58.03 1.50 3.23
C GLN A 831 -58.20 1.29 4.74
N VAL A 832 -58.11 2.38 5.49
CA VAL A 832 -58.27 2.41 6.95
C VAL A 832 -59.31 3.45 7.30
N THR A 833 -60.33 3.06 8.06
CA THR A 833 -61.35 3.99 8.55
C THR A 833 -61.02 4.48 9.96
N VAL A 834 -60.83 5.77 10.15
CA VAL A 834 -60.69 6.38 11.48
C VAL A 834 -62.05 6.90 11.94
N LYS A 835 -62.55 6.37 13.06
CA LYS A 835 -63.84 6.74 13.64
C LYS A 835 -63.66 7.86 14.68
N PRO A 836 -64.56 8.87 14.74
CA PRO A 836 -64.53 9.95 15.71
C PRO A 836 -64.54 9.49 17.18
#